data_AF-A0A9D2AWD7-F1
#
_entry.id   AF-A0A9D2AWD7-F1
#
_cell.length_a   1.000
_cell.length_b   1.000
_cell.length_c   1.000
_cell.angle_alpha   90.00
_cell.angle_beta   90.00
_cell.angle_gamma   90.00
#
_symmetry.space_group_name_H-M   'P 1'
#
loop_
_entity.id
_entity.type
_entity.pdbx_description
1 polymer ?
#
loop_
_entity_poly.entity_id
_entity_poly.type
_entity_poly.pdbx_seq_one_letter_code
_entity_poly.pdbx_strand_id
1 'polypeptide(L)'
;MKYKVDVVRIRENTIQLNGWAIGKRPESPVEFAVEDKNHRPVEFQYVSTRRDDVSQIYFGKTWDKDFGFDIRFAYERGEDYYLLMKCEGRRVRIKYNEELIAKRSSAAHRRREKIMDLMNMETVKVAYDFWKENGLRALVVKSRHKLQGIDSDYDYGEWYELTKPTEEELARQREEWMDFRPKLSIVIPAYQTPERYLKELLDSIFAQTYENWEICVADGSPAGKSCERVLRRYANRDDRVKYLILGENKGISGNTNAAMDMASGDFIILADHDDTLTPNALYEVAKAINADPLNDVIYSDEDKLDMDGGALFEPHFKPDFDPDLLTSTNYICHLFAVNRDLVEEVGQFNQEFDGAQDYDFIFRCTEKARKIHHIPKVLYHWRCHQGSTASNPESKLYAFEAGARAIQAHFDRLGIGTESIEKGVDYGKYHVRFRIEGEPLVSVIIPNKDHAGDLDICLKSLMEKATYRNLEYVIIENNSTDPETFDYYEKLKKEHPNVKVVTWEREFNYSAINNFGVKYADGEYFLFLNNDTEIIEPDTIQEMLGYCQREDVGAVGARLLYQDDTIQHAGVVVGFGGIAGHTFIGLHKSENSYFHRAMCAQDYSAVTAACMMTKRQVFERAGGFSEELAVAFNDIDYCMKVRAQDKLVVYNPYALLYHYESKSRGLEDTPEKVARFNREIKIFSEKWPDILKNGDPYYNPNLTLRKSNFALRDLKKEKIGEPYPLEI
;
A
#
# COMPACT_ATOMS: atom_id res chain seq x y z
N MET A 1 -7.88 -34.90 -24.80
CA MET A 1 -6.99 -33.73 -24.66
C MET A 1 -7.79 -32.54 -24.17
N LYS A 2 -7.42 -32.04 -22.99
CA LYS A 2 -7.80 -30.72 -22.46
C LYS A 2 -6.52 -29.88 -22.38
N TYR A 3 -6.61 -28.58 -22.56
CA TYR A 3 -5.46 -27.69 -22.51
C TYR A 3 -5.90 -26.27 -22.18
N LYS A 4 -4.98 -25.46 -21.66
CA LYS A 4 -5.10 -24.01 -21.52
C LYS A 4 -3.73 -23.39 -21.72
N VAL A 5 -3.68 -22.23 -22.37
CA VAL A 5 -2.48 -21.39 -22.43
C VAL A 5 -2.76 -20.23 -21.49
N ASP A 6 -2.11 -20.23 -20.33
CA ASP A 6 -2.38 -19.30 -19.24
C ASP A 6 -1.71 -17.95 -19.47
N VAL A 7 -0.51 -17.97 -20.08
CA VAL A 7 0.27 -16.76 -20.32
C VAL A 7 0.82 -16.79 -21.74
N VAL A 8 0.67 -15.67 -22.43
CA VAL A 8 1.33 -15.40 -23.70
C VAL A 8 2.08 -14.09 -23.53
N ARG A 9 3.40 -14.11 -23.71
CA ARG A 9 4.25 -12.92 -23.63
C ARG A 9 5.08 -12.81 -24.90
N ILE A 10 5.12 -11.62 -25.47
CA ILE A 10 6.15 -11.26 -26.45
C ILE A 10 7.28 -10.59 -25.66
N ARG A 11 8.52 -10.98 -25.92
CA ARG A 11 9.73 -10.34 -25.37
C ARG A 11 10.71 -10.16 -26.52
N GLU A 12 10.99 -8.92 -26.90
CA GLU A 12 11.81 -8.59 -28.07
C GLU A 12 11.32 -9.34 -29.33
N ASN A 13 12.12 -10.29 -29.82
CA ASN A 13 11.85 -11.16 -30.98
C ASN A 13 11.57 -12.60 -30.55
N THR A 14 10.91 -12.80 -29.40
CA THR A 14 10.50 -14.13 -28.93
C THR A 14 9.07 -14.13 -28.41
N ILE A 15 8.33 -15.20 -28.67
CA ILE A 15 7.08 -15.51 -27.99
C ILE A 15 7.37 -16.56 -26.92
N GLN A 16 6.86 -16.32 -25.71
CA GLN A 16 6.80 -17.28 -24.62
C GLN A 16 5.35 -17.64 -24.32
N LEU A 17 5.06 -18.94 -24.29
CA LEU A 17 3.77 -19.53 -24.00
C LEU A 17 3.90 -20.39 -22.75
N ASN A 18 3.14 -20.07 -21.71
CA ASN A 18 3.03 -20.92 -20.52
C ASN A 18 1.59 -21.44 -20.40
N GLY A 19 1.42 -22.71 -20.04
CA GLY A 19 0.11 -23.30 -19.90
C GLY A 19 0.16 -24.76 -19.46
N TRP A 20 -0.93 -25.49 -19.69
CA TRP A 20 -1.02 -26.92 -19.42
C TRP A 20 -1.77 -27.66 -20.52
N ALA A 21 -1.44 -28.94 -20.70
CA ALA A 21 -2.15 -29.81 -21.63
C ALA A 21 -2.11 -31.25 -21.11
N ILE A 22 -3.26 -31.94 -21.14
CA ILE A 22 -3.42 -33.30 -20.60
C ILE A 22 -4.26 -34.19 -21.51
N GLY A 23 -3.97 -35.48 -21.53
CA GLY A 23 -4.78 -36.50 -22.20
C GLY A 23 -5.95 -36.99 -21.36
N LYS A 24 -6.61 -38.08 -21.80
CA LYS A 24 -7.68 -38.73 -21.01
C LYS A 24 -7.14 -39.44 -19.78
N ARG A 25 -5.88 -39.86 -19.79
CA ARG A 25 -5.19 -40.50 -18.67
C ARG A 25 -3.96 -39.68 -18.28
N PRO A 26 -3.54 -39.69 -17.00
CA PRO A 26 -2.34 -38.98 -16.54
C PRO A 26 -1.07 -39.34 -17.31
N GLU A 27 -0.99 -40.57 -17.82
CA GLU A 27 0.16 -41.10 -18.53
C GLU A 27 0.22 -40.66 -20.00
N SER A 28 -0.88 -40.15 -20.55
CA SER A 28 -1.00 -39.84 -21.97
C SER A 28 -0.04 -38.69 -22.36
N PRO A 29 0.91 -38.92 -23.28
CA PRO A 29 1.87 -37.90 -23.68
C PRO A 29 1.21 -36.84 -24.57
N VAL A 30 1.59 -35.58 -24.35
CA VAL A 30 1.24 -34.45 -25.22
C VAL A 30 2.49 -34.05 -26.00
N GLU A 31 2.41 -34.09 -27.32
CA GLU A 31 3.45 -33.64 -28.24
C GLU A 31 3.17 -32.17 -28.60
N PHE A 32 4.22 -31.35 -28.61
CA PHE A 32 4.18 -29.94 -29.00
C PHE A 32 4.99 -29.70 -30.27
N ALA A 33 4.53 -28.81 -31.14
CA ALA A 33 5.29 -28.28 -32.27
C ALA A 33 4.91 -26.82 -32.54
N VAL A 34 5.82 -26.04 -33.13
CA VAL A 34 5.55 -24.65 -33.55
C VAL A 34 5.73 -24.53 -35.06
N GLU A 35 4.80 -23.86 -35.73
CA GLU A 35 4.84 -23.59 -37.18
C GLU A 35 4.76 -22.07 -37.45
N ASP A 36 5.44 -21.61 -38.50
CA ASP A 36 5.31 -20.24 -39.03
C ASP A 36 4.04 -20.07 -39.89
N LYS A 37 3.81 -18.86 -40.43
CA LYS A 37 2.71 -18.56 -41.35
C LYS A 37 2.64 -19.47 -42.59
N ASN A 38 3.78 -20.02 -43.00
CA ASN A 38 3.94 -20.87 -44.17
C ASN A 38 3.94 -22.37 -43.81
N HIS A 39 3.56 -22.73 -42.58
CA HIS A 39 3.55 -24.10 -42.06
C HIS A 39 4.92 -24.76 -42.00
N ARG A 40 5.99 -23.97 -41.95
CA ARG A 40 7.33 -24.48 -41.75
C ARG A 40 7.59 -24.65 -40.25
N PRO A 41 8.18 -25.78 -39.81
CA PRO A 41 8.54 -25.98 -38.41
C PRO A 41 9.47 -24.87 -37.92
N VAL A 42 9.17 -24.33 -36.74
CA VAL A 42 9.98 -23.33 -36.04
C VAL A 42 10.64 -24.01 -34.86
N GLU A 43 11.94 -23.77 -34.67
CA GLU A 43 12.66 -24.28 -33.51
C GLU A 43 12.18 -23.57 -32.23
N PHE A 44 11.96 -24.34 -31.17
CA PHE A 44 11.45 -23.84 -29.90
C PHE A 44 12.13 -24.53 -28.71
N GLN A 45 12.26 -23.79 -27.62
CA GLN A 45 12.63 -24.31 -26.31
C GLN A 45 11.38 -24.79 -25.59
N TYR A 46 11.47 -25.94 -24.93
CA TYR A 46 10.39 -26.56 -24.16
C TYR A 46 10.88 -26.93 -22.76
N VAL A 47 10.16 -26.46 -21.76
CA VAL A 47 10.34 -26.87 -20.36
C VAL A 47 9.01 -27.41 -19.85
N SER A 48 9.04 -28.62 -19.30
CA SER A 48 7.89 -29.19 -18.61
C SER A 48 7.77 -28.56 -17.23
N THR A 49 6.56 -28.19 -16.79
CA THR A 49 6.36 -27.51 -15.50
C THR A 49 5.34 -28.23 -14.62
N ARG A 50 5.60 -28.24 -13.31
CA ARG A 50 4.69 -28.84 -12.32
C ARG A 50 3.39 -28.04 -12.19
N ARG A 51 2.25 -28.74 -12.23
CA ARG A 51 0.89 -28.16 -12.14
C ARG A 51 -0.01 -29.05 -11.30
N ASP A 52 0.19 -28.98 -10.00
CA ASP A 52 -0.53 -29.80 -9.02
C ASP A 52 -2.03 -29.49 -9.03
N ASP A 53 -2.40 -28.23 -9.24
CA ASP A 53 -3.77 -27.75 -9.42
C ASP A 53 -4.50 -28.48 -10.58
N VAL A 54 -3.86 -28.59 -11.75
CA VAL A 54 -4.42 -29.26 -12.93
C VAL A 54 -4.64 -30.75 -12.65
N SER A 55 -3.70 -31.39 -11.96
CA SER A 55 -3.81 -32.81 -11.63
C SER A 55 -4.94 -33.11 -10.64
N GLN A 56 -5.12 -32.25 -9.63
CA GLN A 56 -6.21 -32.33 -8.67
C GLN A 56 -7.57 -32.11 -9.35
N ILE A 57 -7.66 -31.10 -10.22
CA ILE A 57 -8.91 -30.75 -10.92
C ILE A 57 -9.36 -31.88 -11.86
N TYR A 58 -8.44 -32.43 -12.67
CA TYR A 58 -8.83 -33.36 -13.73
C TYR A 58 -8.69 -34.84 -13.40
N PHE A 59 -7.91 -35.19 -12.37
CA PHE A 59 -7.68 -36.57 -11.97
C PHE A 59 -8.05 -36.86 -10.50
N GLY A 60 -8.52 -35.85 -9.74
CA GLY A 60 -9.04 -36.00 -8.38
C GLY A 60 -7.99 -36.23 -7.30
N LYS A 61 -6.69 -36.16 -7.63
CA LYS A 61 -5.57 -36.25 -6.70
C LYS A 61 -4.32 -35.61 -7.30
N THR A 62 -3.38 -35.20 -6.45
CA THR A 62 -2.06 -34.75 -6.93
C THR A 62 -1.28 -35.91 -7.51
N TRP A 63 -0.76 -35.74 -8.72
CA TRP A 63 0.16 -36.68 -9.34
C TRP A 63 1.55 -36.06 -9.38
N ASP A 64 2.57 -36.83 -9.03
CA ASP A 64 3.97 -36.39 -9.11
C ASP A 64 4.45 -36.45 -10.57
N LYS A 65 3.92 -35.55 -11.39
CA LYS A 65 4.18 -35.45 -12.82
C LYS A 65 3.93 -34.02 -13.30
N ASP A 66 4.73 -33.58 -14.26
CA ASP A 66 4.53 -32.30 -14.92
C ASP A 66 3.39 -32.37 -15.94
N PHE A 67 2.39 -31.50 -15.76
CA PHE A 67 1.27 -31.33 -16.70
C PHE A 67 1.28 -29.96 -17.40
N GLY A 68 2.20 -29.08 -17.00
CA GLY A 68 2.40 -27.77 -17.59
C GLY A 68 3.49 -27.76 -18.65
N PHE A 69 3.46 -26.74 -19.49
CA PHE A 69 4.48 -26.46 -20.49
C PHE A 69 4.88 -24.98 -20.44
N ASP A 70 6.16 -24.72 -20.66
CA ASP A 70 6.72 -23.43 -21.02
C ASP A 70 7.43 -23.57 -22.37
N ILE A 71 6.92 -22.89 -23.39
CA ILE A 71 7.41 -22.96 -24.76
C ILE A 71 7.87 -21.58 -25.19
N ARG A 72 9.11 -21.47 -25.66
CA ARG A 72 9.68 -20.22 -26.18
C ARG A 72 10.21 -20.40 -27.60
N PHE A 73 9.86 -19.51 -28.51
CA PHE A 73 10.34 -19.53 -29.91
C PHE A 73 10.57 -18.12 -30.46
N ALA A 74 11.41 -18.03 -31.49
CA ALA A 74 11.69 -16.77 -32.17
C ALA A 74 10.44 -16.23 -32.89
N TYR A 75 10.25 -14.92 -32.80
CA TYR A 75 9.08 -14.20 -33.27
C TYR A 75 9.52 -13.00 -34.13
N GLU A 76 9.02 -12.94 -35.36
CA GLU A 76 9.10 -11.76 -36.21
C GLU A 76 7.83 -10.93 -36.08
N ARG A 77 7.98 -9.63 -35.85
CA ARG A 77 6.86 -8.73 -35.57
C ARG A 77 5.90 -8.64 -36.76
N GLY A 78 4.60 -8.70 -36.50
CA GLY A 78 3.54 -8.68 -37.51
C GLY A 78 3.29 -10.03 -38.20
N GLU A 79 4.08 -11.06 -37.87
CA GLU A 79 3.93 -12.40 -38.46
C GLU A 79 3.04 -13.34 -37.63
N ASP A 80 2.49 -14.35 -38.29
CA ASP A 80 1.62 -15.36 -37.68
C ASP A 80 2.41 -16.62 -37.32
N TYR A 81 2.19 -17.13 -36.10
CA TYR A 81 2.76 -18.39 -35.62
C TYR A 81 1.69 -19.31 -35.05
N TYR A 82 1.96 -20.61 -35.03
CA TYR A 82 0.99 -21.62 -34.58
C TYR A 82 1.61 -22.61 -33.59
N LEU A 83 1.00 -22.74 -32.41
CA LEU A 83 1.28 -23.85 -31.50
C LEU A 83 0.40 -25.04 -31.85
N LEU A 84 1.03 -26.20 -32.04
CA LEU A 84 0.38 -27.47 -32.30
C LEU A 84 0.52 -28.35 -31.06
N MET A 85 -0.59 -28.93 -30.62
CA MET A 85 -0.62 -29.92 -29.55
C MET A 85 -1.26 -31.20 -30.07
N LYS A 86 -0.63 -32.35 -29.80
CA LYS A 86 -1.16 -33.66 -30.19
C LYS A 86 -1.13 -34.63 -29.02
N CYS A 87 -2.28 -35.23 -28.74
CA CYS A 87 -2.43 -36.22 -27.68
C CYS A 87 -3.56 -37.20 -28.04
N GLU A 88 -3.30 -38.50 -27.97
CA GLU A 88 -4.29 -39.57 -28.20
C GLU A 88 -5.06 -39.40 -29.52
N GLY A 89 -4.35 -39.09 -30.61
CA GLY A 89 -4.94 -38.90 -31.95
C GLY A 89 -5.70 -37.59 -32.16
N ARG A 90 -5.89 -36.76 -31.12
CA ARG A 90 -6.44 -35.40 -31.26
C ARG A 90 -5.31 -34.42 -31.57
N ARG A 91 -5.58 -33.47 -32.47
CA ARG A 91 -4.68 -32.37 -32.81
C ARG A 91 -5.38 -31.04 -32.56
N VAL A 92 -4.65 -30.10 -31.98
CA VAL A 92 -5.08 -28.71 -31.76
C VAL A 92 -4.05 -27.80 -32.39
N ARG A 93 -4.51 -26.73 -33.03
CA ARG A 93 -3.67 -25.69 -33.62
C ARG A 93 -4.16 -24.33 -33.11
N ILE A 94 -3.28 -23.56 -32.49
CA ILE A 94 -3.59 -22.26 -31.89
C ILE A 94 -2.75 -21.19 -32.57
N LYS A 95 -3.40 -20.17 -33.14
CA LYS A 95 -2.75 -19.04 -33.81
C LYS A 95 -2.32 -17.97 -32.79
N TYR A 96 -1.13 -17.42 -32.98
CA TYR A 96 -0.57 -16.29 -32.24
C TYR A 96 -0.04 -15.23 -33.20
N ASN A 97 -0.44 -13.98 -32.97
CA ASN A 97 0.11 -12.78 -33.60
C ASN A 97 -0.11 -11.57 -32.68
N GLU A 98 0.53 -10.44 -32.99
CA GLU A 98 0.52 -9.22 -32.17
C GLU A 98 -0.92 -8.75 -31.84
N GLU A 99 -1.81 -8.71 -32.84
CA GLU A 99 -3.21 -8.29 -32.67
C GLU A 99 -4.02 -9.25 -31.78
N LEU A 100 -3.86 -10.56 -31.94
CA LEU A 100 -4.57 -11.57 -31.12
C LEU A 100 -4.04 -11.62 -29.69
N ILE A 101 -2.74 -11.37 -29.49
CA ILE A 101 -2.12 -11.32 -28.16
C ILE A 101 -2.61 -10.06 -27.43
N ALA A 102 -2.62 -8.89 -28.09
CA ALA A 102 -3.19 -7.66 -27.57
C ALA A 102 -4.72 -7.77 -27.29
N LYS A 103 -5.45 -8.50 -28.15
CA LYS A 103 -6.88 -8.75 -27.95
C LYS A 103 -7.15 -9.71 -26.79
N ARG A 104 -6.27 -10.69 -26.55
CA ARG A 104 -6.37 -11.63 -25.42
C ARG A 104 -6.01 -10.97 -24.08
N SER A 105 -5.13 -9.97 -24.09
CA SER A 105 -4.85 -9.15 -22.91
C SER A 105 -5.93 -8.07 -22.65
N SER A 106 -6.85 -7.81 -23.59
CA SER A 106 -7.91 -6.81 -23.40
C SER A 106 -8.91 -7.15 -22.27
N ALA A 107 -9.37 -6.12 -21.55
CA ALA A 107 -10.30 -6.27 -20.42
C ALA A 107 -11.61 -6.98 -20.83
N ALA A 108 -12.11 -6.72 -22.04
CA ALA A 108 -13.31 -7.38 -22.58
C ALA A 108 -13.11 -8.89 -22.80
N HIS A 109 -11.91 -9.31 -23.21
CA HIS A 109 -11.58 -10.73 -23.35
C HIS A 109 -11.41 -11.41 -21.98
N ARG A 110 -10.70 -10.77 -21.04
CA ARG A 110 -10.53 -11.26 -19.66
C ARG A 110 -11.86 -11.39 -18.91
N ARG A 111 -12.78 -10.42 -19.07
CA ARG A 111 -14.15 -10.50 -18.51
C ARG A 111 -14.94 -11.64 -19.15
N ARG A 112 -14.87 -11.80 -20.48
CA ARG A 112 -15.55 -12.90 -21.18
C ARG A 112 -15.01 -14.27 -20.78
N GLU A 113 -13.69 -14.43 -20.63
CA GLU A 113 -13.08 -15.67 -20.12
C GLU A 113 -13.48 -15.96 -18.67
N LYS A 114 -13.43 -14.98 -17.76
CA LYS A 114 -13.91 -15.16 -16.37
C LYS A 114 -15.37 -15.61 -16.32
N ILE A 115 -16.25 -15.03 -17.15
CA ILE A 115 -17.65 -15.44 -17.26
C ILE A 115 -17.77 -16.88 -17.79
N MET A 116 -16.98 -17.25 -18.80
CA MET A 116 -16.97 -18.61 -19.35
C MET A 116 -16.42 -19.65 -18.35
N ASP A 117 -15.41 -19.30 -17.56
CA ASP A 117 -14.83 -20.14 -16.49
C ASP A 117 -15.82 -20.37 -15.33
N LEU A 118 -16.68 -19.38 -15.03
CA LEU A 118 -17.78 -19.51 -14.06
C LEU A 118 -18.92 -20.39 -14.58
N MET A 119 -19.13 -20.42 -15.89
CA MET A 119 -20.12 -21.27 -16.56
C MET A 119 -19.59 -22.68 -16.88
N ASN A 120 -18.35 -23.00 -16.52
CA ASN A 120 -17.79 -24.33 -16.69
C ASN A 120 -18.54 -25.36 -15.80
N MET A 121 -18.97 -26.47 -16.39
CA MET A 121 -19.67 -27.60 -15.76
C MET A 121 -18.97 -28.17 -14.52
N GLU A 122 -17.64 -28.09 -14.44
CA GLU A 122 -16.86 -28.51 -13.27
C GLU A 122 -16.97 -27.51 -12.11
N THR A 123 -16.96 -26.19 -12.39
CA THR A 123 -17.21 -25.14 -11.39
C THR A 123 -18.61 -25.24 -10.80
N VAL A 124 -19.60 -25.55 -11.64
CA VAL A 124 -21.00 -25.80 -11.22
C VAL A 124 -21.10 -27.04 -10.33
N LYS A 125 -20.33 -28.09 -10.63
CA LYS A 125 -20.30 -29.32 -9.83
C LYS A 125 -19.65 -29.11 -8.47
N VAL A 126 -18.54 -28.36 -8.41
CA VAL A 126 -17.90 -27.95 -7.14
C VAL A 126 -18.81 -27.05 -6.31
N ALA A 127 -19.54 -26.13 -6.94
CA ALA A 127 -20.55 -25.30 -6.26
C ALA A 127 -21.71 -26.17 -5.70
N TYR A 128 -22.11 -27.20 -6.44
CA TYR A 128 -23.13 -28.16 -6.00
C TYR A 128 -22.66 -29.05 -4.85
N ASP A 129 -21.42 -29.55 -4.90
CA ASP A 129 -20.85 -30.37 -3.83
C ASP A 129 -20.62 -29.52 -2.56
N PHE A 130 -20.13 -28.29 -2.71
CA PHE A 130 -19.99 -27.34 -1.59
C PHE A 130 -21.33 -26.96 -0.96
N TRP A 131 -22.38 -26.80 -1.77
CA TRP A 131 -23.75 -26.58 -1.31
C TRP A 131 -24.25 -27.75 -0.46
N LYS A 132 -23.98 -28.98 -0.90
CA LYS A 132 -24.42 -30.20 -0.24
C LYS A 132 -23.76 -30.40 1.13
N GLU A 133 -22.50 -29.96 1.28
CA GLU A 133 -21.75 -30.07 2.54
C GLU A 133 -21.96 -28.89 3.50
N ASN A 134 -22.07 -27.66 2.98
CA ASN A 134 -22.02 -26.43 3.80
C ASN A 134 -23.33 -25.60 3.78
N GLY A 135 -24.33 -26.06 3.03
CA GLY A 135 -25.63 -25.42 2.95
C GLY A 135 -25.68 -24.19 2.03
N LEU A 136 -26.91 -23.75 1.70
CA LEU A 136 -27.17 -22.70 0.71
C LEU A 136 -26.60 -21.33 1.13
N ARG A 137 -26.59 -21.05 2.44
CA ARG A 137 -26.14 -19.76 2.98
C ARG A 137 -24.63 -19.57 2.80
N ALA A 138 -23.83 -20.61 3.07
CA ALA A 138 -22.37 -20.60 2.84
C ALA A 138 -22.02 -20.52 1.35
N LEU A 139 -22.78 -21.20 0.49
CA LEU A 139 -22.61 -21.08 -0.97
C LEU A 139 -22.88 -19.66 -1.46
N VAL A 140 -23.93 -19.00 -0.96
CA VAL A 140 -24.29 -17.63 -1.33
C VAL A 140 -23.20 -16.64 -0.91
N VAL A 141 -22.62 -16.79 0.28
CA VAL A 141 -21.50 -15.96 0.76
C VAL A 141 -20.25 -16.19 -0.09
N LYS A 142 -19.86 -17.45 -0.30
CA LYS A 142 -18.70 -17.82 -1.13
C LYS A 142 -18.84 -17.36 -2.59
N SER A 143 -20.05 -17.50 -3.14
CA SER A 143 -20.35 -17.04 -4.50
C SER A 143 -20.42 -15.52 -4.57
N ARG A 144 -20.88 -14.81 -3.52
CA ARG A 144 -20.81 -13.35 -3.42
C ARG A 144 -19.37 -12.85 -3.45
N HIS A 145 -18.45 -13.43 -2.66
CA HIS A 145 -17.03 -13.06 -2.71
C HIS A 145 -16.41 -13.32 -4.10
N LYS A 146 -16.76 -14.45 -4.73
CA LYS A 146 -16.26 -14.78 -6.07
C LYS A 146 -16.87 -13.89 -7.18
N LEU A 147 -18.11 -13.45 -7.03
CA LEU A 147 -18.81 -12.52 -7.93
C LEU A 147 -18.39 -11.07 -7.68
N GLN A 148 -18.03 -10.69 -6.46
CA GLN A 148 -17.48 -9.36 -6.12
C GLN A 148 -16.12 -9.10 -6.80
N GLY A 149 -15.35 -10.15 -7.09
CA GLY A 149 -14.12 -10.07 -7.91
C GLY A 149 -14.34 -9.98 -9.43
N ILE A 150 -15.60 -9.95 -9.90
CA ILE A 150 -15.95 -9.75 -11.32
C ILE A 150 -16.32 -8.29 -11.60
N ASP A 151 -16.77 -7.57 -10.57
CA ASP A 151 -17.41 -6.27 -10.69
C ASP A 151 -16.55 -5.10 -10.17
N SER A 152 -15.24 -5.30 -9.97
CA SER A 152 -14.45 -4.33 -9.23
C SER A 152 -12.95 -4.43 -9.41
N ASP A 153 -12.47 -4.28 -10.63
CA ASP A 153 -11.23 -3.54 -10.86
C ASP A 153 -11.47 -2.78 -12.15
N TYR A 154 -11.68 -1.47 -12.01
CA TYR A 154 -11.64 -0.58 -13.15
C TYR A 154 -10.25 -0.75 -13.77
N ASP A 155 -10.17 -1.17 -15.04
CA ASP A 155 -8.89 -1.50 -15.67
C ASP A 155 -8.01 -0.25 -15.66
N TYR A 156 -6.77 -0.36 -15.16
CA TYR A 156 -5.94 0.84 -14.98
C TYR A 156 -5.69 1.57 -16.30
N GLY A 157 -5.56 0.87 -17.43
CA GLY A 157 -5.45 1.51 -18.73
C GLY A 157 -6.70 2.30 -19.09
N GLU A 158 -7.89 1.77 -18.82
CA GLU A 158 -9.15 2.51 -19.00
C GLU A 158 -9.23 3.73 -18.07
N TRP A 159 -8.78 3.59 -16.82
CA TRP A 159 -8.75 4.69 -15.85
C TRP A 159 -7.78 5.79 -16.29
N TYR A 160 -6.56 5.42 -16.65
CA TYR A 160 -5.52 6.34 -17.09
C TYR A 160 -5.92 7.12 -18.33
N GLU A 161 -6.56 6.46 -19.32
CA GLU A 161 -7.06 7.16 -20.51
C GLU A 161 -8.11 8.24 -20.19
N LEU A 162 -8.85 8.11 -19.09
CA LEU A 162 -9.83 9.11 -18.65
C LEU A 162 -9.22 10.20 -17.76
N THR A 163 -8.08 9.95 -17.12
CA THR A 163 -7.49 10.87 -16.13
C THR A 163 -6.24 11.57 -16.62
N LYS A 164 -5.59 11.03 -17.66
CA LYS A 164 -4.46 11.70 -18.29
C LYS A 164 -4.86 13.07 -18.83
N PRO A 165 -3.95 14.05 -18.87
CA PRO A 165 -4.25 15.36 -19.43
C PRO A 165 -4.76 15.27 -20.88
N THR A 166 -5.79 16.04 -21.18
CA THR A 166 -6.27 16.20 -22.56
C THR A 166 -5.35 17.12 -23.35
N GLU A 167 -5.38 17.06 -24.68
CA GLU A 167 -4.63 18.00 -25.52
C GLU A 167 -5.01 19.47 -25.26
N GLU A 168 -6.28 19.73 -24.93
CA GLU A 168 -6.75 21.05 -24.53
C GLU A 168 -6.10 21.51 -23.22
N GLU A 169 -6.03 20.64 -22.22
CA GLU A 169 -5.36 20.94 -20.95
C GLU A 169 -3.86 21.16 -21.16
N LEU A 170 -3.21 20.33 -21.97
CA LEU A 170 -1.78 20.50 -22.30
C LEU A 170 -1.53 21.81 -23.07
N ALA A 171 -2.42 22.22 -23.98
CA ALA A 171 -2.32 23.51 -24.67
C ALA A 171 -2.49 24.68 -23.68
N ARG A 172 -3.49 24.60 -22.80
CA ARG A 172 -3.74 25.59 -21.75
C ARG A 172 -2.52 25.79 -20.85
N GLN A 173 -1.88 24.70 -20.43
CA GLN A 173 -0.68 24.74 -19.57
C GLN A 173 0.50 25.47 -20.22
N ARG A 174 0.68 25.34 -21.54
CA ARG A 174 1.77 26.01 -22.28
C ARG A 174 1.58 27.53 -22.34
N GLU A 175 0.33 27.99 -22.29
CA GLU A 175 -0.03 29.41 -22.37
C GLU A 175 -0.22 30.05 -20.98
N GLU A 176 -0.28 29.24 -19.92
CA GLU A 176 -0.56 29.70 -18.56
C GLU A 176 0.59 30.53 -17.98
N TRP A 177 0.24 31.71 -17.49
CA TRP A 177 1.17 32.60 -16.80
C TRP A 177 1.38 32.15 -15.35
N MET A 178 2.63 32.14 -14.90
CA MET A 178 3.01 31.90 -13.51
C MET A 178 3.85 33.08 -13.00
N ASP A 179 3.54 33.56 -11.79
CA ASP A 179 4.24 34.69 -11.16
C ASP A 179 5.71 34.36 -10.88
N PHE A 180 5.98 33.14 -10.42
CA PHE A 180 7.31 32.60 -10.32
C PHE A 180 7.49 31.46 -11.33
N ARG A 181 8.52 31.53 -12.17
CA ARG A 181 8.85 30.46 -13.11
C ARG A 181 10.13 29.74 -12.65
N PRO A 182 10.05 28.80 -11.67
CA PRO A 182 11.23 28.10 -11.17
C PRO A 182 11.93 27.34 -12.29
N LYS A 183 13.26 27.45 -12.36
CA LYS A 183 14.06 26.59 -13.22
C LYS A 183 14.15 25.20 -12.57
N LEU A 184 13.73 24.16 -13.30
CA LEU A 184 13.75 22.78 -12.80
C LEU A 184 14.95 22.03 -13.40
N SER A 185 15.86 21.54 -12.56
CA SER A 185 17.00 20.71 -13.00
C SER A 185 16.70 19.23 -12.82
N ILE A 186 16.56 18.50 -13.92
CA ILE A 186 16.40 17.04 -13.89
C ILE A 186 17.80 16.40 -13.87
N VAL A 187 18.09 15.69 -12.79
CA VAL A 187 19.39 15.06 -12.52
C VAL A 187 19.28 13.57 -12.79
N ILE A 188 20.12 13.06 -13.69
CA ILE A 188 20.02 11.70 -14.21
C ILE A 188 21.40 11.00 -14.12
N PRO A 189 21.59 10.03 -13.23
CA PRO A 189 22.73 9.13 -13.30
C PRO A 189 22.52 8.11 -14.44
N ALA A 190 23.53 7.90 -15.29
CA ALA A 190 23.49 6.90 -16.36
C ALA A 190 24.61 5.86 -16.20
N TYR A 191 24.30 4.57 -16.42
CA TYR A 191 25.28 3.50 -16.39
C TYR A 191 24.89 2.33 -17.31
N GLN A 192 25.69 2.11 -18.35
CA GLN A 192 25.44 1.13 -19.43
C GLN A 192 24.01 1.22 -19.98
N THR A 193 23.46 2.43 -20.03
CA THR A 193 22.07 2.69 -20.39
C THR A 193 21.81 2.33 -21.85
N PRO A 194 20.79 1.51 -22.15
CA PRO A 194 20.35 1.28 -23.52
C PRO A 194 19.93 2.60 -24.18
N GLU A 195 20.50 2.90 -25.36
CA GLU A 195 20.23 4.16 -26.08
C GLU A 195 18.73 4.42 -26.31
N ARG A 196 17.95 3.35 -26.52
CA ARG A 196 16.49 3.42 -26.66
C ARG A 196 15.82 4.03 -25.43
N TYR A 197 16.16 3.54 -24.24
CA TYR A 197 15.51 3.98 -23.01
C TYR A 197 15.87 5.42 -22.67
N LEU A 198 17.15 5.79 -22.81
CA LEU A 198 17.57 7.18 -22.64
C LEU A 198 16.86 8.10 -23.63
N LYS A 199 16.70 7.68 -24.89
CA LYS A 199 15.97 8.47 -25.89
C LYS A 199 14.50 8.67 -25.48
N GLU A 200 13.82 7.62 -25.01
CA GLU A 200 12.43 7.70 -24.54
C GLU A 200 12.29 8.64 -23.33
N LEU A 201 13.21 8.58 -22.36
CA LEU A 201 13.27 9.52 -21.24
C LEU A 201 13.45 10.96 -21.73
N LEU A 202 14.48 11.23 -22.53
CA LEU A 202 14.77 12.57 -23.03
C LEU A 202 13.60 13.12 -23.84
N ASP A 203 13.00 12.33 -24.74
CA ASP A 203 11.83 12.74 -25.51
C ASP A 203 10.63 13.08 -24.60
N SER A 204 10.44 12.36 -23.49
CA SER A 204 9.37 12.67 -22.51
C SER A 204 9.59 14.01 -21.78
N ILE A 205 10.85 14.41 -21.55
CA ILE A 205 11.20 15.72 -20.97
C ILE A 205 11.06 16.83 -22.02
N PHE A 206 11.42 16.57 -23.28
CA PHE A 206 11.20 17.53 -24.37
C PHE A 206 9.71 17.75 -24.68
N ALA A 207 8.84 16.81 -24.32
CA ALA A 207 7.39 16.90 -24.49
C ALA A 207 6.68 17.71 -23.40
N GLN A 208 7.39 18.17 -22.36
CA GLN A 208 6.82 18.88 -21.23
C GLN A 208 6.13 20.19 -21.63
N THR A 209 4.98 20.48 -21.01
CA THR A 209 4.26 21.74 -21.21
C THR A 209 4.94 22.93 -20.53
N TYR A 210 5.71 22.67 -19.46
CA TYR A 210 6.56 23.65 -18.81
C TYR A 210 7.93 23.71 -19.48
N GLU A 211 8.43 24.93 -19.77
CA GLU A 211 9.63 25.10 -20.60
C GLU A 211 10.91 25.51 -19.82
N ASN A 212 10.79 26.00 -18.58
CA ASN A 212 11.96 26.46 -17.81
C ASN A 212 12.62 25.30 -17.07
N TRP A 213 13.25 24.39 -17.81
CA TRP A 213 13.96 23.23 -17.27
C TRP A 213 15.36 23.10 -17.84
N GLU A 214 16.17 22.25 -17.21
CA GLU A 214 17.41 21.75 -17.78
C GLU A 214 17.61 20.28 -17.40
N ILE A 215 18.38 19.57 -18.23
CA ILE A 215 18.72 18.17 -18.01
C ILE A 215 20.22 18.09 -17.71
N CYS A 216 20.58 17.38 -16.65
CA CYS A 216 21.96 17.13 -16.25
C CYS A 216 22.19 15.62 -16.19
N VAL A 217 22.93 15.07 -17.16
CA VAL A 217 23.22 13.63 -17.22
C VAL A 217 24.68 13.33 -16.91
N ALA A 218 24.96 12.52 -15.90
CA ALA A 218 26.30 12.01 -15.63
C ALA A 218 26.39 10.53 -16.01
N ASP A 219 27.16 10.21 -17.03
CA ASP A 219 27.34 8.85 -17.53
C ASP A 219 28.61 8.22 -16.95
N GLY A 220 28.40 7.30 -16.00
CA GLY A 220 29.44 6.49 -15.36
C GLY A 220 29.84 5.24 -16.14
N SER A 221 29.40 5.09 -17.39
CA SER A 221 29.71 3.92 -18.20
C SER A 221 31.20 3.86 -18.57
N PRO A 222 31.80 2.66 -18.62
CA PRO A 222 33.13 2.47 -19.17
C PRO A 222 33.21 2.95 -20.63
N ALA A 223 34.43 3.31 -21.07
CA ALA A 223 34.69 3.70 -22.45
C ALA A 223 34.12 2.69 -23.46
N GLY A 224 33.39 3.18 -24.47
CA GLY A 224 32.74 2.36 -25.50
C GLY A 224 31.38 1.77 -25.12
N LYS A 225 30.94 1.95 -23.86
CA LYS A 225 29.59 1.57 -23.38
C LYS A 225 28.71 2.75 -23.01
N SER A 226 29.23 3.98 -23.12
CA SER A 226 28.48 5.20 -22.84
C SER A 226 27.42 5.48 -23.90
N CYS A 227 26.40 6.22 -23.49
CA CYS A 227 25.32 6.71 -24.35
C CYS A 227 25.66 8.08 -24.98
N GLU A 228 26.95 8.47 -25.00
CA GLU A 228 27.44 9.79 -25.39
C GLU A 228 26.94 10.22 -26.78
N ARG A 229 26.78 9.28 -27.72
CA ARG A 229 26.23 9.57 -29.04
C ARG A 229 24.83 10.17 -28.98
N VAL A 230 23.97 9.61 -28.12
CA VAL A 230 22.61 10.11 -27.89
C VAL A 230 22.68 11.46 -27.19
N LEU A 231 23.42 11.54 -26.09
CA LEU A 231 23.56 12.79 -25.30
C LEU A 231 24.05 13.96 -26.14
N ARG A 232 25.12 13.78 -26.93
CA ARG A 232 25.65 14.79 -27.84
C ARG A 232 24.63 15.25 -28.88
N ARG A 233 23.77 14.34 -29.38
CA ARG A 233 22.72 14.69 -30.34
C ARG A 233 21.68 15.63 -29.72
N TYR A 234 21.28 15.38 -28.48
CA TYR A 234 20.32 16.25 -27.77
C TYR A 234 20.96 17.56 -27.32
N ALA A 235 22.18 17.54 -26.79
CA ALA A 235 22.94 18.74 -26.42
C ALA A 235 23.20 19.68 -27.60
N ASN A 236 23.48 19.14 -28.80
CA ASN A 236 23.62 19.97 -30.00
C ASN A 236 22.30 20.58 -30.49
N ARG A 237 21.15 20.08 -30.03
CA ARG A 237 19.81 20.55 -30.39
C ARG A 237 19.31 21.62 -29.42
N ASP A 238 19.69 21.54 -28.15
CA ASP A 238 19.17 22.38 -27.09
C ASP A 238 20.19 22.56 -25.96
N ASP A 239 20.58 23.81 -25.69
CA ASP A 239 21.60 24.17 -24.68
C ASP A 239 21.16 23.83 -23.24
N ARG A 240 19.87 23.53 -23.01
CA ARG A 240 19.36 23.05 -21.71
C ARG A 240 19.80 21.62 -21.39
N VAL A 241 20.37 20.88 -22.35
CA VAL A 241 20.86 19.51 -22.13
C VAL A 241 22.36 19.54 -21.85
N LYS A 242 22.72 19.33 -20.58
CA LYS A 242 24.09 19.20 -20.10
C LYS A 242 24.41 17.73 -19.83
N TYR A 243 25.62 17.31 -20.19
CA TYR A 243 26.08 15.97 -19.86
C TYR A 243 27.57 15.91 -19.56
N LEU A 244 27.95 14.93 -18.74
CA LEU A 244 29.32 14.62 -18.37
C LEU A 244 29.57 13.13 -18.54
N ILE A 245 30.62 12.76 -19.27
CA ILE A 245 31.09 11.38 -19.35
C ILE A 245 32.20 11.22 -18.30
N LEU A 246 31.92 10.45 -17.24
CA LEU A 246 32.85 10.28 -16.12
C LEU A 246 34.03 9.38 -16.50
N GLY A 247 33.81 8.42 -17.41
CA GLY A 247 34.81 7.45 -17.85
C GLY A 247 35.08 6.30 -16.87
N GLU A 248 34.56 6.41 -15.64
CA GLU A 248 34.56 5.38 -14.60
C GLU A 248 33.22 5.37 -13.85
N ASN A 249 32.87 4.24 -13.24
CA ASN A 249 31.66 4.14 -12.41
C ASN A 249 31.95 4.57 -10.98
N LYS A 250 31.34 5.67 -10.52
CA LYS A 250 31.51 6.20 -9.15
C LYS A 250 30.41 5.73 -8.19
N GLY A 251 29.70 4.66 -8.53
CA GLY A 251 28.51 4.23 -7.80
C GLY A 251 27.29 5.10 -8.15
N ILE A 252 26.13 4.76 -7.58
CA ILE A 252 24.89 5.49 -7.89
C ILE A 252 25.00 6.91 -7.32
N SER A 253 25.35 7.06 -6.04
CA SER A 253 25.49 8.37 -5.41
C SER A 253 26.54 9.25 -6.11
N GLY A 254 27.69 8.68 -6.47
CA GLY A 254 28.77 9.44 -7.12
C GLY A 254 28.38 9.93 -8.53
N ASN A 255 27.67 9.11 -9.30
CA ASN A 255 27.17 9.51 -10.61
C ASN A 255 26.07 10.57 -10.46
N THR A 256 25.12 10.38 -9.52
CA THR A 256 24.06 11.37 -9.26
C THR A 256 24.62 12.71 -8.80
N ASN A 257 25.59 12.72 -7.88
CA ASN A 257 26.24 13.95 -7.40
C ASN A 257 26.92 14.70 -8.55
N ALA A 258 27.62 14.00 -9.45
CA ALA A 258 28.23 14.64 -10.62
C ALA A 258 27.19 15.27 -11.57
N ALA A 259 25.98 14.70 -11.65
CA ALA A 259 24.87 15.32 -12.36
C ALA A 259 24.29 16.52 -11.59
N MET A 260 24.19 16.45 -10.27
CA MET A 260 23.77 17.57 -9.42
C MET A 260 24.74 18.76 -9.51
N ASP A 261 26.05 18.52 -9.63
CA ASP A 261 27.05 19.58 -9.73
C ASP A 261 26.88 20.45 -11.00
N MET A 262 26.24 19.91 -12.05
CA MET A 262 25.91 20.64 -13.27
C MET A 262 24.58 21.43 -13.18
N ALA A 263 23.76 21.11 -12.17
CA ALA A 263 22.44 21.66 -12.00
C ALA A 263 22.49 23.09 -11.44
N SER A 264 21.67 23.96 -12.04
CA SER A 264 21.56 25.40 -11.77
C SER A 264 20.12 25.87 -11.55
N GLY A 265 19.14 24.96 -11.55
CA GLY A 265 17.73 25.26 -11.32
C GLY A 265 17.38 25.47 -9.85
N ASP A 266 16.32 26.23 -9.59
CA ASP A 266 15.78 26.51 -8.26
C ASP A 266 15.32 25.23 -7.53
N PHE A 267 14.94 24.21 -8.28
CA PHE A 267 14.59 22.88 -7.77
C PHE A 267 15.35 21.78 -8.51
N ILE A 268 15.73 20.75 -7.78
CA ILE A 268 16.36 19.53 -8.29
C ILE A 268 15.30 18.42 -8.36
N ILE A 269 15.21 17.73 -9.50
CA ILE A 269 14.28 16.62 -9.73
C ILE A 269 15.08 15.36 -10.05
N LEU A 270 14.76 14.26 -9.37
CA LEU A 270 15.40 12.97 -9.60
C LEU A 270 14.65 12.18 -10.67
N ALA A 271 15.39 11.66 -11.66
CA ALA A 271 14.85 10.74 -12.66
C ALA A 271 15.89 9.69 -13.06
N ASP A 272 15.43 8.46 -13.25
CA ASP A 272 16.27 7.37 -13.71
C ASP A 272 16.36 7.33 -15.24
N HIS A 273 17.51 6.91 -15.74
CA HIS A 273 17.92 7.01 -17.14
C HIS A 273 17.05 6.18 -18.12
N ASP A 274 16.17 5.33 -17.62
CA ASP A 274 15.34 4.39 -18.37
C ASP A 274 13.83 4.54 -18.16
N ASP A 275 13.39 5.53 -17.39
CA ASP A 275 11.99 5.81 -17.12
C ASP A 275 11.42 6.90 -18.05
N THR A 276 10.14 7.25 -17.87
CA THR A 276 9.51 8.37 -18.59
C THR A 276 8.62 9.21 -17.67
N LEU A 277 8.43 10.49 -18.04
CA LEU A 277 7.56 11.42 -17.32
C LEU A 277 6.29 11.70 -18.14
N THR A 278 5.18 12.01 -17.46
CA THR A 278 3.97 12.50 -18.15
C THR A 278 4.20 13.91 -18.72
N PRO A 279 3.54 14.32 -19.82
CA PRO A 279 3.80 15.63 -20.46
C PRO A 279 3.50 16.86 -19.58
N ASN A 280 2.77 16.70 -18.48
CA ASN A 280 2.44 17.78 -17.53
C ASN A 280 3.28 17.72 -16.23
N ALA A 281 4.19 16.76 -16.07
CA ALA A 281 4.91 16.53 -14.81
C ALA A 281 5.60 17.79 -14.27
N LEU A 282 6.41 18.46 -15.10
CA LEU A 282 7.15 19.66 -14.70
C LEU A 282 6.22 20.87 -14.46
N TYR A 283 5.10 20.93 -15.19
CA TYR A 283 4.09 21.96 -14.99
C TYR A 283 3.42 21.83 -13.63
N GLU A 284 3.05 20.61 -13.21
CA GLU A 284 2.41 20.38 -11.91
C GLU A 284 3.37 20.69 -10.75
N VAL A 285 4.67 20.39 -10.90
CA VAL A 285 5.69 20.79 -9.91
C VAL A 285 5.79 22.31 -9.82
N ALA A 286 5.92 23.01 -10.95
CA ALA A 286 5.97 24.48 -10.97
C ALA A 286 4.68 25.10 -10.39
N LYS A 287 3.52 24.50 -10.67
CA LYS A 287 2.23 24.92 -10.10
C LYS A 287 2.19 24.74 -8.59
N ALA A 288 2.67 23.62 -8.06
CA ALA A 288 2.76 23.39 -6.62
C ALA A 288 3.67 24.41 -5.92
N ILE A 289 4.80 24.78 -6.54
CA ILE A 289 5.71 25.81 -6.02
C ILE A 289 5.02 27.18 -5.97
N ASN A 290 4.24 27.54 -7.01
CA ASN A 290 3.50 28.81 -7.03
C ASN A 290 2.31 28.83 -6.07
N ALA A 291 1.67 27.68 -5.85
CA ALA A 291 0.54 27.57 -4.92
C ALA A 291 0.98 27.79 -3.47
N ASP A 292 2.18 27.35 -3.11
CA ASP A 292 2.79 27.62 -1.81
C ASP A 292 4.33 27.67 -1.92
N PRO A 293 4.95 28.86 -1.88
CA PRO A 293 6.41 29.02 -1.92
C PRO A 293 7.16 28.38 -0.74
N LEU A 294 6.47 27.90 0.30
CA LEU A 294 7.07 27.15 1.40
C LEU A 294 7.32 25.67 1.06
N ASN A 295 6.82 25.18 -0.08
CA ASN A 295 7.03 23.81 -0.53
C ASN A 295 8.50 23.57 -0.87
N ASP A 296 9.23 22.95 0.06
CA ASP A 296 10.64 22.60 -0.12
C ASP A 296 10.81 21.22 -0.74
N VAL A 297 9.86 20.31 -0.50
CA VAL A 297 9.86 18.96 -1.05
C VAL A 297 8.52 18.72 -1.73
N ILE A 298 8.55 18.23 -2.96
CA ILE A 298 7.38 17.89 -3.74
C ILE A 298 7.55 16.48 -4.28
N TYR A 299 6.54 15.62 -4.12
CA TYR A 299 6.54 14.29 -4.73
C TYR A 299 5.19 13.96 -5.38
N SER A 300 5.20 12.98 -6.29
CA SER A 300 4.00 12.56 -7.03
C SER A 300 3.68 11.08 -6.86
N ASP A 301 2.48 10.69 -7.29
CA ASP A 301 2.18 9.29 -7.58
C ASP A 301 2.99 8.80 -8.78
N GLU A 302 3.11 7.48 -8.90
CA GLU A 302 3.82 6.78 -9.98
C GLU A 302 3.06 5.53 -10.40
N ASP A 303 3.36 5.03 -11.58
CA ASP A 303 2.95 3.69 -12.03
C ASP A 303 4.14 2.96 -12.67
N LYS A 304 3.89 1.74 -13.17
CA LYS A 304 4.89 0.96 -13.86
C LYS A 304 4.65 0.92 -15.35
N LEU A 305 5.73 1.02 -16.11
CA LEU A 305 5.78 0.88 -17.56
C LEU A 305 6.45 -0.45 -17.92
N ASP A 306 5.92 -1.16 -18.90
CA ASP A 306 6.56 -2.38 -19.38
C ASP A 306 7.90 -2.11 -20.13
N MET A 307 8.70 -3.16 -20.34
CA MET A 307 10.00 -3.06 -21.02
C MET A 307 9.91 -2.42 -22.41
N ASP A 308 8.76 -2.56 -23.07
CA ASP A 308 8.54 -2.12 -24.45
C ASP A 308 7.90 -0.73 -24.53
N GLY A 309 7.52 -0.13 -23.41
CA GLY A 309 6.85 1.16 -23.34
C GLY A 309 5.38 1.14 -23.77
N GLY A 310 4.76 -0.05 -23.89
CA GLY A 310 3.46 -0.24 -24.51
C GLY A 310 2.27 -0.29 -23.54
N ALA A 311 2.52 -0.56 -22.26
CA ALA A 311 1.46 -0.68 -21.26
C ALA A 311 1.89 -0.14 -19.89
N LEU A 312 0.93 0.52 -19.23
CA LEU A 312 1.02 0.99 -17.86
C LEU A 312 0.26 0.05 -16.91
N PHE A 313 0.78 -0.19 -15.71
CA PHE A 313 0.20 -1.09 -14.71
C PHE A 313 0.66 -0.77 -13.28
N GLU A 314 0.00 -1.38 -12.29
CA GLU A 314 0.32 -1.24 -10.84
C GLU A 314 0.53 0.22 -10.39
N PRO A 315 -0.50 1.09 -10.49
CA PRO A 315 -0.37 2.45 -10.00
C PRO A 315 -0.20 2.49 -8.48
N HIS A 316 0.80 3.24 -8.03
CA HIS A 316 1.03 3.52 -6.63
C HIS A 316 0.47 4.91 -6.29
N PHE A 317 -0.78 4.89 -5.81
CA PHE A 317 -1.51 6.04 -5.29
C PHE A 317 -1.14 6.23 -3.82
N LYS A 318 -0.21 7.15 -3.58
CA LYS A 318 0.45 7.43 -2.31
C LYS A 318 -0.43 8.31 -1.42
N PRO A 319 -0.35 8.22 -0.09
CA PRO A 319 -0.91 9.23 0.79
C PRO A 319 -0.13 10.55 0.68
N ASP A 320 -0.64 11.60 1.31
CA ASP A 320 0.18 12.75 1.70
C ASP A 320 1.30 12.29 2.67
N PHE A 321 2.18 13.21 3.07
CA PHE A 321 3.40 12.85 3.80
C PHE A 321 3.09 12.08 5.10
N ASP A 322 3.62 10.87 5.19
CA ASP A 322 3.39 9.87 6.23
C ASP A 322 4.77 9.39 6.72
N PRO A 323 5.33 10.02 7.78
CA PRO A 323 6.66 9.70 8.28
C PRO A 323 6.79 8.23 8.70
N ASP A 324 5.75 7.65 9.28
CA ASP A 324 5.81 6.28 9.78
C ASP A 324 5.72 5.24 8.65
N LEU A 325 4.94 5.52 7.59
CA LEU A 325 5.01 4.74 6.35
C LEU A 325 6.38 4.88 5.69
N LEU A 326 6.95 6.09 5.70
CA LEU A 326 8.28 6.33 5.16
C LEU A 326 9.33 5.53 5.92
N THR A 327 9.21 5.27 7.23
CA THR A 327 10.15 4.41 7.96
C THR A 327 9.88 2.91 7.77
N SER A 328 8.69 2.54 7.29
CA SER A 328 8.36 1.16 6.92
C SER A 328 8.78 0.81 5.50
N THR A 329 8.80 1.78 4.58
CA THR A 329 9.18 1.59 3.18
C THR A 329 9.43 2.92 2.48
N ASN A 330 10.37 2.98 1.54
CA ASN A 330 10.52 4.15 0.67
C ASN A 330 9.34 4.22 -0.31
N TYR A 331 8.23 4.82 0.10
CA TYR A 331 7.02 4.95 -0.73
C TYR A 331 7.05 6.20 -1.63
N ILE A 332 7.97 7.13 -1.38
CA ILE A 332 8.06 8.41 -2.10
C ILE A 332 8.70 8.23 -3.48
N CYS A 333 9.83 7.52 -3.58
CA CYS A 333 10.51 7.18 -4.84
C CYS A 333 10.56 8.37 -5.83
N HIS A 334 9.90 8.24 -6.99
CA HIS A 334 9.88 9.24 -8.05
C HIS A 334 8.42 9.65 -8.37
N LEU A 335 8.16 10.81 -8.96
CA LEU A 335 9.04 11.95 -9.13
C LEU A 335 9.25 12.61 -7.75
N PHE A 336 10.51 12.90 -7.40
CA PHE A 336 10.88 13.64 -6.20
C PHE A 336 11.60 14.93 -6.59
N ALA A 337 11.07 16.06 -6.16
CA ALA A 337 11.57 17.40 -6.41
C ALA A 337 11.91 18.10 -5.09
N VAL A 338 13.09 18.72 -5.02
CA VAL A 338 13.59 19.37 -3.80
C VAL A 338 14.16 20.75 -4.10
N ASN A 339 13.83 21.72 -3.25
CA ASN A 339 14.33 23.08 -3.32
C ASN A 339 15.87 23.09 -3.19
N ARG A 340 16.55 23.88 -4.03
CA ARG A 340 18.02 23.98 -4.03
C ARG A 340 18.59 24.37 -2.67
N ASP A 341 18.01 25.34 -1.98
CA ASP A 341 18.52 25.81 -0.68
C ASP A 341 18.47 24.67 0.34
N LEU A 342 17.42 23.85 0.29
CA LEU A 342 17.32 22.65 1.13
C LEU A 342 18.41 21.63 0.76
N VAL A 343 18.68 21.39 -0.52
CA VAL A 343 19.79 20.52 -0.96
C VAL A 343 21.14 21.02 -0.43
N GLU A 344 21.37 22.32 -0.47
CA GLU A 344 22.60 22.94 0.05
C GLU A 344 22.71 22.80 1.58
N GLU A 345 21.59 22.81 2.30
CA GLU A 345 21.55 22.56 3.75
C GLU A 345 21.81 21.08 4.08
N VAL A 346 21.15 20.14 3.40
CA VAL A 346 21.20 18.71 3.76
C VAL A 346 22.39 17.96 3.16
N GLY A 347 23.02 18.52 2.13
CA GLY A 347 24.09 17.89 1.37
C GLY A 347 23.60 16.89 0.31
N GLN A 348 24.49 16.50 -0.60
CA GLN A 348 24.19 15.60 -1.71
C GLN A 348 24.04 14.12 -1.27
N PHE A 349 24.03 13.17 -2.20
CA PHE A 349 23.88 11.74 -1.90
C PHE A 349 25.12 11.17 -1.20
N ASN A 350 24.90 10.30 -0.21
CA ASN A 350 25.96 9.61 0.53
C ASN A 350 26.16 8.18 0.02
N GLN A 351 27.38 7.88 -0.45
CA GLN A 351 27.78 6.58 -0.98
C GLN A 351 27.66 5.42 0.02
N GLU A 352 27.65 5.68 1.33
CA GLU A 352 27.45 4.65 2.36
C GLU A 352 26.09 3.94 2.26
N PHE A 353 25.14 4.59 1.60
CA PHE A 353 23.79 4.08 1.35
C PHE A 353 23.57 3.64 -0.10
N ASP A 354 24.61 3.46 -0.93
CA ASP A 354 24.44 2.96 -2.30
C ASP A 354 23.57 1.68 -2.33
N GLY A 355 22.50 1.72 -3.13
CA GLY A 355 21.39 0.76 -3.14
C GLY A 355 20.08 1.32 -2.56
N ALA A 356 20.16 2.29 -1.64
CA ALA A 356 19.06 3.02 -1.01
C ALA A 356 19.44 4.49 -0.73
N GLN A 357 20.31 5.06 -1.56
CA GLN A 357 20.86 6.41 -1.39
C GLN A 357 19.80 7.50 -1.51
N ASP A 358 18.78 7.25 -2.33
CA ASP A 358 17.57 8.07 -2.45
C ASP A 358 16.79 8.09 -1.14
N TYR A 359 16.69 6.95 -0.46
CA TYR A 359 15.97 6.84 0.80
C TYR A 359 16.61 7.68 1.91
N ASP A 360 17.95 7.61 2.08
CA ASP A 360 18.68 8.50 3.02
C ASP A 360 18.51 9.97 2.65
N PHE A 361 18.62 10.31 1.36
CA PHE A 361 18.46 11.68 0.89
C PHE A 361 17.05 12.22 1.14
N ILE A 362 16.02 11.41 0.90
CA ILE A 362 14.62 11.74 1.19
C ILE A 362 14.45 12.00 2.70
N PHE A 363 14.98 11.15 3.58
CA PHE A 363 14.91 11.39 5.03
C PHE A 363 15.56 12.71 5.43
N ARG A 364 16.79 12.98 4.98
CA ARG A 364 17.46 14.24 5.31
C ARG A 364 16.69 15.46 4.82
N CYS A 365 16.10 15.38 3.62
CA CYS A 365 15.23 16.43 3.09
C CYS A 365 13.97 16.61 3.95
N THR A 366 13.27 15.53 4.29
CA THR A 366 11.99 15.62 5.04
C THR A 366 12.19 16.06 6.49
N GLU A 367 13.33 15.75 7.10
CA GLU A 367 13.73 16.23 8.43
C GLU A 367 13.89 17.77 8.51
N LYS A 368 14.19 18.42 7.39
CA LYS A 368 14.56 19.84 7.31
C LYS A 368 13.58 20.70 6.50
N ALA A 369 12.72 20.08 5.70
CA ALA A 369 11.74 20.78 4.88
C ALA A 369 10.76 21.60 5.74
N ARG A 370 10.47 22.84 5.31
CA ARG A 370 9.40 23.66 5.92
C ARG A 370 8.03 23.09 5.58
N LYS A 371 7.88 22.59 4.35
CA LYS A 371 6.67 21.94 3.87
C LYS A 371 6.98 20.88 2.83
N ILE A 372 6.28 19.76 2.95
CA ILE A 372 6.31 18.64 2.02
C ILE A 372 4.95 18.58 1.34
N HIS A 373 4.92 18.51 0.02
CA HIS A 373 3.70 18.52 -0.76
C HIS A 373 3.61 17.30 -1.68
N HIS A 374 2.48 16.62 -1.61
CA HIS A 374 2.14 15.53 -2.48
C HIS A 374 1.23 16.00 -3.62
N ILE A 375 1.60 15.66 -4.86
CA ILE A 375 0.74 15.84 -6.04
C ILE A 375 0.08 14.48 -6.33
N PRO A 376 -1.23 14.30 -6.06
CA PRO A 376 -1.93 13.02 -6.21
C PRO A 376 -2.28 12.74 -7.70
N LYS A 377 -1.26 12.75 -8.55
CA LYS A 377 -1.29 12.48 -9.98
C LYS A 377 -0.11 11.59 -10.31
N VAL A 378 -0.34 10.61 -11.19
CA VAL A 378 0.75 9.83 -11.77
C VAL A 378 1.53 10.74 -12.70
N LEU A 379 2.75 11.12 -12.32
CA LEU A 379 3.62 12.00 -13.11
C LEU A 379 4.92 11.31 -13.57
N TYR A 380 5.11 10.07 -13.13
CA TYR A 380 6.31 9.27 -13.38
C TYR A 380 5.93 7.83 -13.72
N HIS A 381 6.59 7.28 -14.74
CA HIS A 381 6.37 5.94 -15.26
C HIS A 381 7.64 5.09 -15.09
N TRP A 382 7.63 4.19 -14.11
CA TRP A 382 8.79 3.35 -13.77
C TRP A 382 8.88 2.11 -14.66
N ARG A 383 9.91 2.04 -15.50
CA ARG A 383 10.14 0.92 -16.41
C ARG A 383 10.61 -0.35 -15.69
N CYS A 384 9.90 -1.44 -15.96
CA CYS A 384 10.20 -2.76 -15.40
C CYS A 384 10.99 -3.64 -16.39
N HIS A 385 12.31 -3.77 -16.22
CA HIS A 385 13.17 -4.69 -16.98
C HIS A 385 14.16 -5.45 -16.06
N GLN A 386 14.86 -6.48 -16.56
CA GLN A 386 15.71 -7.37 -15.74
C GLN A 386 16.82 -6.68 -14.91
N GLY A 387 17.24 -5.47 -15.28
CA GLY A 387 18.20 -4.66 -14.51
C GLY A 387 17.52 -3.75 -13.47
N SER A 388 16.23 -3.47 -13.65
CA SER A 388 15.44 -2.62 -12.76
C SER A 388 15.14 -3.36 -11.45
N THR A 389 15.24 -2.63 -10.35
CA THR A 389 14.86 -3.10 -9.01
C THR A 389 13.39 -3.51 -8.95
N ALA A 390 12.54 -2.93 -9.80
CA ALA A 390 11.12 -3.26 -9.92
C ALA A 390 10.85 -4.72 -10.36
N SER A 391 11.84 -5.43 -10.94
CA SER A 391 11.65 -6.79 -11.48
C SER A 391 12.30 -7.93 -10.70
N ASN A 392 13.30 -7.65 -9.83
CA ASN A 392 14.06 -8.72 -9.15
C ASN A 392 14.64 -8.32 -7.77
N PRO A 393 13.80 -8.21 -6.72
CA PRO A 393 14.23 -7.85 -5.36
C PRO A 393 15.29 -8.77 -4.76
N GLU A 394 15.16 -10.10 -4.93
CA GLU A 394 16.02 -11.10 -4.27
C GLU A 394 17.50 -11.00 -4.69
N SER A 395 17.79 -10.47 -5.87
CA SER A 395 19.16 -10.30 -6.38
C SER A 395 19.90 -9.09 -5.81
N LYS A 396 19.24 -8.24 -5.00
CA LYS A 396 19.77 -6.96 -4.49
C LYS A 396 19.68 -6.82 -2.97
N LEU A 397 20.00 -7.88 -2.21
CA LEU A 397 19.98 -7.86 -0.73
C LEU A 397 20.70 -6.67 -0.10
N TYR A 398 21.83 -6.24 -0.69
CA TYR A 398 22.61 -5.09 -0.22
C TYR A 398 21.78 -3.78 -0.17
N ALA A 399 20.80 -3.63 -1.06
CA ALA A 399 19.93 -2.44 -1.11
C ALA A 399 18.98 -2.40 0.10
N PHE A 400 18.48 -3.55 0.55
CA PHE A 400 17.62 -3.61 1.74
C PHE A 400 18.41 -3.39 3.03
N GLU A 401 19.64 -3.91 3.10
CA GLU A 401 20.56 -3.58 4.21
C GLU A 401 20.90 -2.09 4.22
N ALA A 402 21.12 -1.47 3.05
CA ALA A 402 21.33 -0.03 2.94
C ALA A 402 20.10 0.77 3.39
N GLY A 403 18.88 0.32 3.05
CA GLY A 403 17.65 0.96 3.48
C GLY A 403 17.44 0.87 5.00
N ALA A 404 17.73 -0.27 5.62
CA ALA A 404 17.70 -0.39 7.08
C ALA A 404 18.70 0.57 7.75
N ARG A 405 19.91 0.72 7.19
CA ARG A 405 20.89 1.71 7.66
C ARG A 405 20.41 3.15 7.48
N ALA A 406 19.73 3.47 6.38
CA ALA A 406 19.17 4.80 6.13
C ALA A 406 18.10 5.17 7.18
N ILE A 407 17.21 4.22 7.52
CA ILE A 407 16.22 4.39 8.59
C ILE A 407 16.90 4.56 9.96
N GLN A 408 17.91 3.75 10.28
CA GLN A 408 18.67 3.92 11.52
C GLN A 408 19.31 5.31 11.59
N ALA A 409 19.95 5.76 10.50
CA ALA A 409 20.57 7.08 10.44
C ALA A 409 19.54 8.22 10.57
N HIS A 410 18.32 8.05 10.05
CA HIS A 410 17.21 8.98 10.26
C HIS A 410 16.86 9.13 11.74
N PHE A 411 16.63 8.03 12.46
CA PHE A 411 16.32 8.08 13.89
C PHE A 411 17.49 8.60 14.73
N ASP A 412 18.73 8.27 14.38
CA ASP A 412 19.93 8.80 15.04
C ASP A 412 20.00 10.34 14.92
N ARG A 413 19.67 10.91 13.75
CA ARG A 413 19.62 12.37 13.53
C ARG A 413 18.49 13.03 14.32
N LEU A 414 17.36 12.36 14.46
CA LEU A 414 16.23 12.82 15.29
C LEU A 414 16.44 12.62 16.80
N GLY A 415 17.47 11.87 17.20
CA GLY A 415 17.71 11.51 18.60
C GLY A 415 16.67 10.55 19.17
N ILE A 416 16.03 9.74 18.33
CA ILE A 416 15.02 8.76 18.73
C ILE A 416 15.71 7.39 18.90
N GLY A 417 15.61 6.82 20.10
CA GLY A 417 16.25 5.54 20.41
C GLY A 417 15.53 4.36 19.75
N THR A 418 16.25 3.60 18.92
CA THR A 418 15.79 2.32 18.38
C THR A 418 16.52 1.14 19.05
N GLU A 419 15.84 0.00 19.10
CA GLU A 419 16.41 -1.29 19.48
C GLU A 419 16.93 -2.02 18.23
N SER A 420 16.12 -2.08 17.17
CA SER A 420 16.47 -2.73 15.91
C SER A 420 15.66 -2.17 14.73
N ILE A 421 16.25 -2.28 13.53
CA ILE A 421 15.56 -2.10 12.24
C ILE A 421 15.62 -3.44 11.52
N GLU A 422 14.50 -4.15 11.50
CA GLU A 422 14.41 -5.53 11.02
C GLU A 422 13.72 -5.60 9.66
N LYS A 423 13.87 -6.73 8.96
CA LYS A 423 13.08 -7.01 7.75
C LYS A 423 11.63 -7.22 8.16
N GLY A 424 10.72 -6.46 7.57
CA GLY A 424 9.29 -6.63 7.72
C GLY A 424 8.74 -7.82 6.93
N VAL A 425 7.46 -7.71 6.55
CA VAL A 425 6.71 -8.78 5.86
C VAL A 425 7.36 -9.22 4.54
N ASP A 426 8.02 -8.31 3.83
CA ASP A 426 8.68 -8.56 2.55
C ASP A 426 9.98 -7.72 2.43
N TYR A 427 10.80 -8.01 1.42
CA TYR A 427 11.98 -7.22 1.11
C TYR A 427 11.61 -5.77 0.75
N GLY A 428 12.38 -4.82 1.28
CA GLY A 428 12.09 -3.38 1.16
C GLY A 428 10.96 -2.88 2.06
N LYS A 429 10.46 -3.75 2.96
CA LYS A 429 9.60 -3.41 4.09
C LYS A 429 10.40 -3.60 5.38
N TYR A 430 10.23 -2.69 6.33
CA TYR A 430 11.01 -2.67 7.56
C TYR A 430 10.11 -2.68 8.79
N HIS A 431 10.58 -3.32 9.86
CA HIS A 431 10.00 -3.25 11.19
C HIS A 431 10.95 -2.46 12.08
N VAL A 432 10.50 -1.30 12.55
CA VAL A 432 11.24 -0.49 13.53
C VAL A 432 10.80 -0.90 14.92
N ARG A 433 11.74 -1.40 15.74
CA ARG A 433 11.52 -1.57 17.18
C ARG A 433 12.15 -0.40 17.92
N PHE A 434 11.32 0.39 18.59
CA PHE A 434 11.80 1.49 19.42
C PHE A 434 12.31 1.00 20.77
N ARG A 435 13.38 1.63 21.25
CA ARG A 435 13.84 1.39 22.62
C ARG A 435 12.85 2.03 23.59
N ILE A 436 12.36 1.24 24.54
CA ILE A 436 11.52 1.77 25.62
C ILE A 436 12.42 2.40 26.68
N GLU A 437 12.16 3.65 26.99
CA GLU A 437 12.84 4.38 28.06
C GLU A 437 12.10 4.18 29.39
N GLY A 438 12.82 3.71 30.41
CA GLY A 438 12.26 3.41 31.73
C GLY A 438 11.33 2.20 31.75
N GLU A 439 10.43 2.18 32.72
CA GLU A 439 9.38 1.17 32.87
C GLU A 439 8.07 1.86 33.28
N PRO A 440 7.49 2.74 32.43
CA PRO A 440 6.31 3.52 32.80
C PRO A 440 5.08 2.63 33.05
N LEU A 441 4.25 3.00 34.02
CA LEU A 441 3.01 2.27 34.27
C LEU A 441 2.02 2.51 33.13
N VAL A 442 1.48 1.44 32.55
CA VAL A 442 0.38 1.49 31.57
C VAL A 442 -0.91 1.05 32.26
N SER A 443 -1.93 1.92 32.24
CA SER A 443 -3.27 1.59 32.74
C SER A 443 -4.12 1.04 31.61
N VAL A 444 -4.51 -0.22 31.71
CA VAL A 444 -5.44 -0.87 30.78
C VAL A 444 -6.87 -0.57 31.22
N ILE A 445 -7.60 0.19 30.41
CA ILE A 445 -8.96 0.68 30.71
C ILE A 445 -9.96 -0.21 29.96
N ILE A 446 -10.76 -0.99 30.70
CA ILE A 446 -11.64 -2.03 30.13
C ILE A 446 -13.08 -1.84 30.62
N PRO A 447 -13.99 -1.25 29.82
CA PRO A 447 -15.42 -1.30 30.07
C PRO A 447 -15.93 -2.75 30.01
N ASN A 448 -16.69 -3.20 31.01
CA ASN A 448 -17.23 -4.56 31.03
C ASN A 448 -18.67 -4.63 31.57
N LYS A 449 -19.55 -5.19 30.75
CA LYS A 449 -20.93 -5.55 31.09
C LYS A 449 -21.16 -7.03 30.82
N ASP A 450 -21.54 -7.78 31.85
CA ASP A 450 -21.68 -9.24 31.79
C ASP A 450 -20.38 -9.89 31.25
N HIS A 451 -20.46 -10.95 30.44
CA HIS A 451 -19.31 -11.47 29.66
C HIS A 451 -18.03 -11.79 30.46
N ALA A 452 -18.16 -12.27 31.70
CA ALA A 452 -17.02 -12.64 32.55
C ALA A 452 -16.02 -13.57 31.85
N GLY A 453 -16.49 -14.50 31.00
CA GLY A 453 -15.64 -15.41 30.24
C GLY A 453 -14.79 -14.73 29.16
N ASP A 454 -15.35 -13.75 28.44
CA ASP A 454 -14.58 -13.00 27.43
C ASP A 454 -13.55 -12.10 28.14
N LEU A 455 -13.94 -11.43 29.23
CA LEU A 455 -13.03 -10.64 30.06
C LEU A 455 -11.88 -11.46 30.63
N ASP A 456 -12.13 -12.70 31.06
CA ASP A 456 -11.11 -13.61 31.57
C ASP A 456 -10.08 -13.99 30.49
N ILE A 457 -10.53 -14.23 29.26
CA ILE A 457 -9.63 -14.46 28.11
C ILE A 457 -8.76 -13.22 27.88
N CYS A 458 -9.36 -12.04 27.86
CA CYS A 458 -8.66 -10.77 27.67
C CYS A 458 -7.57 -10.55 28.73
N LEU A 459 -7.95 -10.59 30.01
CA LEU A 459 -7.03 -10.36 31.13
C LEU A 459 -5.93 -11.41 31.20
N LYS A 460 -6.25 -12.70 31.03
CA LYS A 460 -5.22 -13.75 31.00
C LYS A 460 -4.27 -13.58 29.82
N SER A 461 -4.76 -13.19 28.65
CA SER A 461 -3.87 -12.95 27.51
C SER A 461 -2.85 -11.84 27.81
N LEU A 462 -3.26 -10.77 28.50
CA LEU A 462 -2.38 -9.69 28.95
C LEU A 462 -1.44 -10.15 30.08
N MET A 463 -1.96 -10.82 31.10
CA MET A 463 -1.20 -11.22 32.28
C MET A 463 -0.24 -12.38 32.02
N GLU A 464 -0.56 -13.28 31.10
CA GLU A 464 0.23 -14.49 30.86
C GLU A 464 1.12 -14.34 29.62
N LYS A 465 0.59 -13.82 28.50
CA LYS A 465 1.31 -13.76 27.22
C LYS A 465 2.12 -12.48 27.03
N ALA A 466 1.63 -11.32 27.49
CA ALA A 466 2.32 -10.05 27.20
C ALA A 466 3.73 -10.00 27.83
N THR A 467 4.71 -9.48 27.11
CA THR A 467 6.09 -9.35 27.59
C THR A 467 6.27 -8.18 28.56
N TYR A 468 5.57 -7.06 28.33
CA TYR A 468 5.59 -5.90 29.22
C TYR A 468 4.75 -6.15 30.48
N ARG A 469 5.32 -5.92 31.67
CA ARG A 469 4.72 -6.35 32.94
C ARG A 469 4.22 -5.22 33.83
N ASN A 470 4.66 -3.97 33.63
CA ASN A 470 4.23 -2.86 34.47
C ASN A 470 2.84 -2.34 34.05
N LEU A 471 1.83 -3.16 34.33
CA LEU A 471 0.43 -2.95 33.97
C LEU A 471 -0.45 -2.88 35.21
N GLU A 472 -1.42 -1.98 35.17
CA GLU A 472 -2.61 -2.06 36.01
C GLU A 472 -3.87 -2.19 35.13
N TYR A 473 -4.93 -2.75 35.69
CA TYR A 473 -6.18 -2.98 34.98
C TYR A 473 -7.30 -2.23 35.70
N VAL A 474 -7.92 -1.27 35.02
CA VAL A 474 -9.10 -0.56 35.50
C VAL A 474 -10.31 -1.10 34.74
N ILE A 475 -11.05 -1.99 35.40
CA ILE A 475 -12.27 -2.60 34.87
C ILE A 475 -13.45 -1.72 35.29
N ILE A 476 -14.19 -1.21 34.30
CA ILE A 476 -15.36 -0.37 34.53
C ILE A 476 -16.61 -1.21 34.36
N GLU A 477 -17.18 -1.64 35.48
CA GLU A 477 -18.48 -2.29 35.52
C GLU A 477 -19.55 -1.27 35.09
N ASN A 478 -20.36 -1.62 34.09
CA ASN A 478 -21.36 -0.72 33.52
C ASN A 478 -22.72 -1.39 33.28
N ASN A 479 -23.42 -1.70 34.37
CA ASN A 479 -24.79 -2.23 34.41
C ASN A 479 -24.91 -3.72 34.02
N SER A 480 -23.99 -4.56 34.51
CA SER A 480 -24.08 -6.03 34.46
C SER A 480 -25.33 -6.51 35.20
N THR A 481 -25.91 -7.60 34.70
CA THR A 481 -27.07 -8.27 35.29
C THR A 481 -26.79 -9.71 35.71
N ASP A 482 -25.72 -10.29 35.19
CA ASP A 482 -25.29 -11.65 35.49
C ASP A 482 -24.53 -11.74 36.84
N PRO A 483 -25.03 -12.50 37.83
CA PRO A 483 -24.33 -12.73 39.09
C PRO A 483 -22.90 -13.27 38.93
N GLU A 484 -22.64 -14.10 37.91
CA GLU A 484 -21.31 -14.68 37.66
C GLU A 484 -20.26 -13.60 37.40
N THR A 485 -20.67 -12.47 36.82
CA THR A 485 -19.78 -11.33 36.55
C THR A 485 -19.31 -10.65 37.84
N PHE A 486 -20.21 -10.49 38.81
CA PHE A 486 -19.85 -9.90 40.11
C PHE A 486 -18.97 -10.84 40.94
N ASP A 487 -19.28 -12.14 40.94
CA ASP A 487 -18.43 -13.16 41.59
C ASP A 487 -17.02 -13.17 40.97
N TYR A 488 -16.92 -13.02 39.65
CA TYR A 488 -15.66 -12.92 38.94
C TYR A 488 -14.87 -11.66 39.31
N TYR A 489 -15.50 -10.49 39.44
CA TYR A 489 -14.83 -9.28 39.92
C TYR A 489 -14.28 -9.41 41.33
N GLU A 490 -15.02 -10.04 42.25
CA GLU A 490 -14.54 -10.31 43.61
C GLU A 490 -13.35 -11.27 43.62
N LYS A 491 -13.35 -12.25 42.71
CA LYS A 491 -12.20 -13.15 42.51
C LYS A 491 -10.99 -12.38 41.99
N LEU A 492 -11.14 -11.59 40.93
CA LEU A 492 -10.06 -10.79 40.33
C LEU A 492 -9.39 -9.86 41.34
N LYS A 493 -10.18 -9.12 42.13
CA LYS A 493 -9.64 -8.21 43.16
C LYS A 493 -8.84 -8.93 44.25
N LYS A 494 -9.17 -10.19 44.55
CA LYS A 494 -8.45 -11.01 45.54
C LYS A 494 -7.17 -11.61 44.98
N GLU A 495 -7.20 -12.04 43.72
CA GLU A 495 -6.07 -12.73 43.07
C GLU A 495 -5.03 -11.76 42.49
N HIS A 496 -5.44 -10.56 42.07
CA HIS A 496 -4.59 -9.62 41.36
C HIS A 496 -4.63 -8.22 42.00
N PRO A 497 -3.59 -7.81 42.75
CA PRO A 497 -3.55 -6.51 43.44
C PRO A 497 -3.46 -5.31 42.51
N ASN A 498 -3.08 -5.51 41.25
CA ASN A 498 -3.04 -4.50 40.19
C ASN A 498 -4.35 -4.39 39.40
N VAL A 499 -5.44 -5.03 39.86
CA VAL A 499 -6.78 -4.90 39.27
C VAL A 499 -7.65 -4.01 40.15
N LYS A 500 -8.25 -2.99 39.53
CA LYS A 500 -9.26 -2.10 40.12
C LYS A 500 -10.57 -2.31 39.39
N VAL A 501 -11.65 -2.59 40.13
CA VAL A 501 -13.01 -2.65 39.58
C VAL A 501 -13.78 -1.44 40.08
N VAL A 502 -14.27 -0.62 39.16
CA VAL A 502 -15.03 0.61 39.45
C VAL A 502 -16.40 0.55 38.80
N THR A 503 -17.41 1.12 39.47
CA THR A 503 -18.82 0.99 39.08
C THR A 503 -19.33 2.27 38.44
N TRP A 504 -19.91 2.14 37.24
CA TRP A 504 -20.61 3.21 36.52
C TRP A 504 -22.12 3.05 36.69
N GLU A 505 -22.75 3.98 37.42
CA GLU A 505 -24.17 3.91 37.80
C GLU A 505 -25.12 4.68 36.86
N ARG A 506 -24.65 5.10 35.69
CA ARG A 506 -25.46 5.87 34.71
C ARG A 506 -25.75 5.01 33.47
N GLU A 507 -26.53 5.58 32.55
CA GLU A 507 -26.81 4.95 31.26
C GLU A 507 -25.54 4.67 30.46
N PHE A 508 -25.61 3.69 29.56
CA PHE A 508 -24.46 3.30 28.74
C PHE A 508 -24.04 4.44 27.81
N ASN A 509 -22.80 4.87 27.94
CA ASN A 509 -22.12 5.78 27.04
C ASN A 509 -20.64 5.41 27.04
N TYR A 510 -20.15 4.84 25.94
CA TYR A 510 -18.78 4.30 25.87
C TYR A 510 -17.73 5.37 26.18
N SER A 511 -17.91 6.58 25.64
CA SER A 511 -17.04 7.72 25.90
C SER A 511 -17.02 8.10 27.38
N ALA A 512 -18.19 8.25 27.99
CA ALA A 512 -18.30 8.64 29.40
C ALA A 512 -17.75 7.56 30.35
N ILE A 513 -17.97 6.29 30.03
CA ILE A 513 -17.46 5.14 30.78
C ILE A 513 -15.93 5.10 30.77
N ASN A 514 -15.31 5.26 29.60
CA ASN A 514 -13.86 5.31 29.49
C ASN A 514 -13.28 6.55 30.20
N ASN A 515 -13.88 7.73 30.01
CA ASN A 515 -13.50 8.96 30.73
C ASN A 515 -13.62 8.79 32.25
N PHE A 516 -14.61 8.04 32.73
CA PHE A 516 -14.77 7.70 34.14
C PHE A 516 -13.65 6.77 34.63
N GLY A 517 -13.35 5.70 33.88
CA GLY A 517 -12.27 4.76 34.20
C GLY A 517 -10.91 5.43 34.34
N VAL A 518 -10.59 6.37 33.43
CA VAL A 518 -9.34 7.15 33.46
C VAL A 518 -9.12 7.89 34.80
N LYS A 519 -10.17 8.25 35.53
CA LYS A 519 -10.05 8.94 36.83
C LYS A 519 -9.48 8.04 37.95
N TYR A 520 -9.49 6.72 37.75
CA TYR A 520 -8.98 5.72 38.69
C TYR A 520 -7.67 5.08 38.25
N ALA A 521 -7.18 5.49 37.07
CA ALA A 521 -5.91 5.08 36.51
C ALA A 521 -4.77 5.92 37.11
N ASP A 522 -3.65 5.29 37.40
CA ASP A 522 -2.40 5.86 37.91
C ASP A 522 -1.27 5.89 36.86
N GLY A 523 -1.44 5.18 35.74
CA GLY A 523 -0.43 5.04 34.68
C GLY A 523 -0.16 6.31 33.89
N GLU A 524 1.05 6.40 33.34
CA GLU A 524 1.47 7.49 32.45
C GLU A 524 0.87 7.35 31.04
N TYR A 525 0.51 6.12 30.69
CA TYR A 525 -0.12 5.75 29.42
C TYR A 525 -1.45 5.06 29.69
N PHE A 526 -2.43 5.34 28.85
CA PHE A 526 -3.71 4.64 28.84
C PHE A 526 -3.76 3.70 27.65
N LEU A 527 -4.11 2.44 27.89
CA LEU A 527 -4.50 1.50 26.87
C LEU A 527 -6.01 1.26 26.98
N PHE A 528 -6.78 1.89 26.09
CA PHE A 528 -8.20 1.58 25.93
C PHE A 528 -8.34 0.24 25.23
N LEU A 529 -9.11 -0.66 25.82
CA LEU A 529 -9.24 -2.03 25.34
C LEU A 529 -10.64 -2.57 25.58
N ASN A 530 -11.22 -3.19 24.55
CA ASN A 530 -12.48 -3.90 24.72
C ASN A 530 -12.28 -5.22 25.49
N ASN A 531 -13.30 -5.63 26.24
CA ASN A 531 -13.27 -6.82 27.09
C ASN A 531 -13.20 -8.15 26.31
N ASP A 532 -13.52 -8.16 25.02
CA ASP A 532 -13.56 -9.33 24.13
C ASP A 532 -12.37 -9.38 23.15
N THR A 533 -11.21 -8.95 23.63
CA THR A 533 -9.93 -8.99 22.89
C THR A 533 -9.02 -10.10 23.40
N GLU A 534 -8.10 -10.58 22.56
CA GLU A 534 -7.08 -11.55 22.94
C GLU A 534 -5.76 -11.25 22.24
N ILE A 535 -4.66 -11.09 22.99
CA ILE A 535 -3.34 -10.91 22.42
C ILE A 535 -2.90 -12.13 21.60
N ILE A 536 -2.42 -11.87 20.39
CA ILE A 536 -1.75 -12.85 19.52
C ILE A 536 -0.23 -12.70 19.69
N GLU A 537 0.30 -11.50 19.52
CA GLU A 537 1.75 -11.25 19.60
C GLU A 537 2.18 -10.78 21.01
N PRO A 538 3.08 -11.50 21.70
CA PRO A 538 3.47 -11.20 23.09
C PRO A 538 3.98 -9.78 23.33
N ASP A 539 4.63 -9.17 22.36
CA ASP A 539 5.24 -7.84 22.44
C ASP A 539 4.28 -6.70 22.10
N THR A 540 3.00 -6.97 21.87
CA THR A 540 1.95 -5.99 21.52
C THR A 540 2.01 -4.70 22.35
N ILE A 541 2.19 -4.81 23.68
CA ILE A 541 2.26 -3.64 24.56
C ILE A 541 3.56 -2.84 24.33
N GLN A 542 4.69 -3.52 24.13
CA GLN A 542 5.98 -2.87 23.86
C GLN A 542 5.96 -2.17 22.50
N GLU A 543 5.40 -2.83 21.48
CA GLU A 543 5.18 -2.30 20.14
C GLU A 543 4.36 -1.00 20.17
N MET A 544 3.26 -0.97 20.93
CA MET A 544 2.46 0.25 21.07
C MET A 544 3.19 1.32 21.89
N LEU A 545 3.81 0.93 23.01
CA LEU A 545 4.49 1.85 23.91
C LEU A 545 5.68 2.53 23.24
N GLY A 546 6.48 1.80 22.46
CA GLY A 546 7.65 2.35 21.75
C GLY A 546 7.30 3.53 20.85
N TYR A 547 6.25 3.39 20.03
CA TYR A 547 5.72 4.51 19.25
C TYR A 547 5.10 5.58 20.15
N CYS A 548 4.31 5.18 21.15
CA CYS A 548 3.60 6.12 22.02
C CYS A 548 4.53 6.91 22.93
N GLN A 549 5.80 6.51 23.14
CA GLN A 549 6.79 7.32 23.88
C GLN A 549 7.29 8.51 23.07
N ARG A 550 7.28 8.44 21.74
CA ARG A 550 7.74 9.54 20.89
C ARG A 550 6.93 10.81 21.15
N GLU A 551 7.60 11.95 21.07
CA GLU A 551 6.95 13.24 21.37
C GLU A 551 5.95 13.66 20.30
N ASP A 552 6.18 13.34 19.03
CA ASP A 552 5.30 13.62 17.90
C ASP A 552 4.05 12.73 17.85
N VAL A 553 4.04 11.58 18.53
CA VAL A 553 2.91 10.64 18.53
C VAL A 553 1.93 10.94 19.67
N GLY A 554 0.64 10.96 19.35
CA GLY A 554 -0.44 11.19 20.31
C GLY A 554 -1.31 9.97 20.61
N ALA A 555 -1.47 9.07 19.64
CA ALA A 555 -2.19 7.81 19.82
C ALA A 555 -1.59 6.70 18.95
N VAL A 556 -1.69 5.45 19.41
CA VAL A 556 -1.24 4.26 18.69
C VAL A 556 -2.35 3.22 18.68
N GLY A 557 -2.68 2.69 17.50
CA GLY A 557 -3.66 1.62 17.31
C GLY A 557 -3.00 0.31 16.90
N ALA A 558 -3.62 -0.80 17.32
CA ALA A 558 -3.19 -2.15 16.97
C ALA A 558 -3.83 -2.65 15.66
N ARG A 559 -3.30 -3.72 15.07
CA ARG A 559 -4.02 -4.53 14.10
C ARG A 559 -4.96 -5.49 14.80
N LEU A 560 -6.24 -5.45 14.42
CA LEU A 560 -7.27 -6.32 14.97
C LEU A 560 -7.75 -7.30 13.91
N LEU A 561 -7.80 -8.58 14.28
CA LEU A 561 -8.35 -9.65 13.46
C LEU A 561 -9.68 -10.15 14.03
N TYR A 562 -10.56 -10.55 13.13
CA TYR A 562 -11.69 -11.43 13.45
C TYR A 562 -11.21 -12.85 13.76
N GLN A 563 -12.09 -13.67 14.35
CA GLN A 563 -11.82 -15.07 14.68
C GLN A 563 -11.43 -15.93 13.47
N ASP A 564 -11.82 -15.53 12.27
CA ASP A 564 -11.54 -16.21 11.02
C ASP A 564 -10.25 -15.73 10.34
N ASP A 565 -9.37 -15.04 11.09
CA ASP A 565 -8.09 -14.51 10.62
C ASP A 565 -8.21 -13.42 9.54
N THR A 566 -9.40 -12.85 9.36
CA THR A 566 -9.60 -11.67 8.51
C THR A 566 -9.40 -10.36 9.28
N ILE A 567 -8.93 -9.32 8.60
CA ILE A 567 -8.69 -8.01 9.19
C ILE A 567 -10.02 -7.36 9.56
N GLN A 568 -10.10 -6.85 10.78
CA GLN A 568 -11.15 -5.96 11.26
C GLN A 568 -10.68 -4.51 11.29
N HIS A 569 -9.46 -4.27 11.75
CA HIS A 569 -8.89 -2.94 11.83
C HIS A 569 -7.42 -2.94 11.42
N ALA A 570 -7.09 -2.03 10.50
CA ALA A 570 -5.73 -1.74 10.05
C ALA A 570 -5.55 -0.22 9.77
N GLY A 571 -6.14 0.61 10.64
CA GLY A 571 -6.34 2.05 10.43
C GLY A 571 -7.80 2.42 10.08
N VAL A 572 -8.12 3.70 10.21
CA VAL A 572 -9.41 4.30 9.82
C VAL A 572 -9.18 5.47 8.88
N VAL A 573 -9.96 5.50 7.81
CA VAL A 573 -10.02 6.60 6.84
C VAL A 573 -11.33 7.35 7.00
N VAL A 574 -11.25 8.68 7.10
CA VAL A 574 -12.39 9.59 7.11
C VAL A 574 -12.90 9.76 5.68
N GLY A 575 -14.22 9.65 5.49
CA GLY A 575 -14.91 9.71 4.21
C GLY A 575 -15.40 8.36 3.68
N PHE A 576 -14.91 7.22 4.20
CA PHE A 576 -15.44 5.91 3.82
C PHE A 576 -16.92 5.79 4.17
N GLY A 577 -17.72 5.36 3.18
CA GLY A 577 -19.18 5.32 3.31
C GLY A 577 -19.83 6.68 3.63
N GLY A 578 -19.09 7.78 3.43
CA GLY A 578 -19.54 9.14 3.71
C GLY A 578 -19.06 9.75 5.03
N ILE A 579 -18.64 8.96 6.01
CA ILE A 579 -18.15 9.49 7.30
C ILE A 579 -16.78 8.96 7.66
N ALA A 580 -16.65 7.67 7.93
CA ALA A 580 -15.40 7.03 8.30
C ALA A 580 -15.55 5.51 8.29
N GLY A 581 -14.45 4.79 8.08
CA GLY A 581 -14.46 3.34 8.10
C GLY A 581 -13.07 2.74 8.22
N HIS A 582 -13.02 1.47 8.63
CA HIS A 582 -11.76 0.74 8.76
C HIS A 582 -11.25 0.33 7.36
N THR A 583 -9.93 0.32 7.21
CA THR A 583 -9.24 -0.15 6.00
C THR A 583 -9.12 -1.67 6.00
N PHE A 584 -9.07 -2.28 4.81
CA PHE A 584 -8.78 -3.71 4.60
C PHE A 584 -9.73 -4.71 5.26
N ILE A 585 -10.93 -4.28 5.68
CA ILE A 585 -11.92 -5.15 6.34
C ILE A 585 -12.17 -6.41 5.50
N GLY A 586 -12.07 -7.58 6.15
CA GLY A 586 -12.35 -8.89 5.53
C GLY A 586 -11.20 -9.46 4.71
N LEU A 587 -10.09 -8.74 4.54
CA LEU A 587 -8.87 -9.28 3.91
C LEU A 587 -8.24 -10.31 4.86
N HIS A 588 -7.94 -11.52 4.38
CA HIS A 588 -7.30 -12.52 5.22
C HIS A 588 -5.85 -12.13 5.55
N LYS A 589 -5.38 -12.41 6.78
CA LYS A 589 -4.03 -12.01 7.25
C LYS A 589 -2.86 -12.54 6.41
N SER A 590 -3.08 -13.57 5.60
CA SER A 590 -2.08 -14.15 4.69
C SER A 590 -2.08 -13.54 3.29
N GLU A 591 -3.05 -12.67 2.98
CA GLU A 591 -3.14 -12.01 1.68
C GLU A 591 -2.34 -10.70 1.69
N ASN A 592 -1.79 -10.33 0.54
CA ASN A 592 -1.12 -9.06 0.38
C ASN A 592 -2.16 -7.94 0.27
N SER A 593 -2.07 -6.95 1.16
CA SER A 593 -2.80 -5.71 1.05
C SER A 593 -2.19 -4.78 -0.01
N TYR A 594 -2.92 -3.71 -0.36
CA TYR A 594 -2.43 -2.67 -1.26
C TYR A 594 -1.05 -2.17 -0.83
N PHE A 595 -0.03 -2.46 -1.65
CA PHE A 595 1.39 -2.16 -1.38
C PHE A 595 1.90 -2.60 0.01
N HIS A 596 1.32 -3.67 0.57
CA HIS A 596 1.56 -4.17 1.93
C HIS A 596 1.21 -3.18 3.06
N ARG A 597 0.41 -2.15 2.80
CA ARG A 597 0.06 -1.13 3.80
C ARG A 597 -0.53 -1.74 5.07
N ALA A 598 -1.40 -2.74 5.01
CA ALA A 598 -1.95 -3.34 6.23
C ALA A 598 -0.91 -4.02 7.14
N MET A 599 0.31 -4.25 6.64
CA MET A 599 1.43 -4.89 7.33
C MET A 599 2.61 -3.94 7.56
N CYS A 600 2.45 -2.64 7.28
CA CYS A 600 3.45 -1.60 7.53
C CYS A 600 2.91 -0.64 8.60
N ALA A 601 3.79 -0.20 9.51
CA ALA A 601 3.46 0.89 10.40
C ALA A 601 3.25 2.16 9.56
N GLN A 602 2.22 2.93 9.89
CA GLN A 602 1.90 4.16 9.15
C GLN A 602 0.96 5.04 9.94
N ASP A 603 0.80 6.27 9.48
CA ASP A 603 -0.13 7.22 10.05
C ASP A 603 -1.52 7.11 9.40
N TYR A 604 -2.55 7.29 10.22
CA TYR A 604 -3.93 7.38 9.77
C TYR A 604 -4.65 8.54 10.47
N SER A 605 -5.83 8.90 9.96
CA SER A 605 -6.65 9.91 10.64
C SER A 605 -7.15 9.45 11.99
N ALA A 606 -7.40 8.16 12.11
CA ALA A 606 -7.87 7.56 13.33
C ALA A 606 -7.49 6.08 13.44
N VAL A 607 -7.49 5.62 14.68
CA VAL A 607 -7.46 4.21 15.07
C VAL A 607 -8.62 3.94 16.02
N THR A 608 -8.99 2.67 16.20
CA THR A 608 -10.14 2.33 17.04
C THR A 608 -9.78 2.17 18.50
N ALA A 609 -10.67 2.62 19.40
CA ALA A 609 -10.53 2.41 20.84
C ALA A 609 -10.77 0.96 21.30
N ALA A 610 -11.10 0.03 20.39
CA ALA A 610 -11.10 -1.40 20.72
C ALA A 610 -9.69 -1.88 21.16
N CYS A 611 -8.62 -1.24 20.66
CA CYS A 611 -7.28 -1.32 21.20
C CYS A 611 -6.48 -0.05 20.80
N MET A 612 -6.39 0.93 21.70
CA MET A 612 -5.69 2.19 21.45
C MET A 612 -4.89 2.63 22.67
N MET A 613 -3.61 2.95 22.45
CA MET A 613 -2.73 3.50 23.46
C MET A 613 -2.55 5.02 23.28
N THR A 614 -2.53 5.77 24.37
CA THR A 614 -2.22 7.21 24.36
C THR A 614 -1.52 7.64 25.64
N LYS A 615 -0.69 8.69 25.55
CA LYS A 615 -0.13 9.38 26.72
C LYS A 615 -1.25 10.03 27.53
N ARG A 616 -1.22 9.91 28.86
CA ARG A 616 -2.16 10.60 29.76
C ARG A 616 -2.29 12.09 29.43
N GLN A 617 -1.16 12.77 29.29
CA GLN A 617 -1.13 14.22 29.03
C GLN A 617 -1.78 14.59 27.68
N VAL A 618 -1.67 13.73 26.67
CA VAL A 618 -2.31 13.94 25.37
C VAL A 618 -3.82 13.73 25.49
N PHE A 619 -4.25 12.68 26.19
CA PHE A 619 -5.67 12.42 26.48
C PHE A 619 -6.33 13.57 27.26
N GLU A 620 -5.67 14.05 28.31
CA GLU A 620 -6.16 15.15 29.13
C GLU A 620 -6.23 16.47 28.34
N ARG A 621 -5.20 16.80 27.54
CA ARG A 621 -5.21 18.00 26.68
C ARG A 621 -6.28 17.95 25.59
N ALA A 622 -6.54 16.76 25.05
CA ALA A 622 -7.64 16.54 24.11
C ALA A 622 -9.04 16.65 24.76
N GLY A 623 -9.12 16.69 26.10
CA GLY A 623 -10.41 16.68 26.82
C GLY A 623 -11.09 15.30 26.82
N GLY A 624 -10.35 14.22 26.59
CA GLY A 624 -10.85 12.85 26.55
C GLY A 624 -11.82 12.55 25.39
N PHE A 625 -12.60 11.48 25.53
CA PHE A 625 -13.63 11.12 24.57
C PHE A 625 -14.84 12.05 24.66
N SER A 626 -15.45 12.40 23.52
CA SER A 626 -16.64 13.25 23.51
C SER A 626 -17.86 12.46 23.97
N GLU A 627 -18.44 12.80 25.12
CA GLU A 627 -19.65 12.15 25.65
C GLU A 627 -20.90 12.35 24.76
N GLU A 628 -20.88 13.31 23.83
CA GLU A 628 -21.93 13.47 22.80
C GLU A 628 -21.94 12.34 21.75
N LEU A 629 -20.82 11.62 21.63
CA LEU A 629 -20.65 10.46 20.77
C LEU A 629 -20.62 9.22 21.67
N ALA A 630 -21.79 8.63 21.93
CA ALA A 630 -21.95 7.59 22.92
C ALA A 630 -21.46 6.22 22.44
N VAL A 631 -21.54 5.94 21.14
CA VAL A 631 -21.21 4.61 20.58
C VAL A 631 -20.35 4.68 19.32
N ALA A 632 -20.75 5.45 18.30
CA ALA A 632 -20.01 5.56 17.05
C ALA A 632 -19.13 6.82 17.04
N PHE A 633 -18.04 6.76 16.29
CA PHE A 633 -17.11 7.87 15.99
C PHE A 633 -16.40 8.51 17.20
N ASN A 634 -16.56 8.00 18.42
CA ASN A 634 -15.91 8.58 19.61
C ASN A 634 -14.39 8.46 19.57
N ASP A 635 -13.88 7.33 19.11
CA ASP A 635 -12.47 7.04 18.90
C ASP A 635 -11.89 7.89 17.76
N ILE A 636 -12.65 8.04 16.67
CA ILE A 636 -12.29 8.89 15.55
C ILE A 636 -12.25 10.36 15.97
N ASP A 637 -13.27 10.86 16.67
CA ASP A 637 -13.29 12.23 17.22
C ASP A 637 -12.12 12.49 18.18
N TYR A 638 -11.78 11.51 19.02
CA TYR A 638 -10.58 11.59 19.85
C TYR A 638 -9.30 11.70 19.02
N CYS A 639 -9.12 10.85 18.02
CA CYS A 639 -7.97 10.92 17.11
C CYS A 639 -7.91 12.27 16.36
N MET A 640 -9.05 12.82 15.92
CA MET A 640 -9.10 14.14 15.29
C MET A 640 -8.69 15.26 16.26
N LYS A 641 -9.07 15.19 17.54
CA LYS A 641 -8.58 16.12 18.59
C LYS A 641 -7.10 15.98 18.87
N VAL A 642 -6.55 14.77 18.77
CA VAL A 642 -5.10 14.52 18.87
C VAL A 642 -4.38 15.16 17.70
N ARG A 643 -4.86 14.94 16.47
CA ARG A 643 -4.31 15.56 15.26
C ARG A 643 -4.38 17.08 15.27
N ALA A 644 -5.44 17.66 15.82
CA ALA A 644 -5.57 19.11 15.99
C ALA A 644 -4.54 19.73 16.94
N GLN A 645 -3.73 18.91 17.62
CA GLN A 645 -2.58 19.32 18.44
C GLN A 645 -1.23 19.03 17.74
N ASP A 646 -1.24 18.87 16.41
CA ASP A 646 -0.07 18.53 15.59
C ASP A 646 0.62 17.23 16.05
N LYS A 647 -0.18 16.22 16.46
CA LYS A 647 0.28 14.89 16.83
C LYS A 647 -0.13 13.84 15.82
N LEU A 648 0.72 12.83 15.65
CA LEU A 648 0.48 11.68 14.81
C LEU A 648 -0.45 10.67 15.51
N VAL A 649 -1.22 9.97 14.70
CA VAL A 649 -2.02 8.80 15.10
C VAL A 649 -1.49 7.62 14.31
N VAL A 650 -0.71 6.80 14.99
CA VAL A 650 0.06 5.72 14.36
C VAL A 650 -0.74 4.42 14.42
N TYR A 651 -0.86 3.73 13.29
CA TYR A 651 -1.24 2.34 13.25
C TYR A 651 0.01 1.46 13.27
N ASN A 652 0.14 0.58 14.28
CA ASN A 652 1.22 -0.39 14.37
C ASN A 652 0.68 -1.81 14.07
N PRO A 653 1.08 -2.45 12.94
CA PRO A 653 0.60 -3.78 12.55
C PRO A 653 1.18 -4.94 13.38
N TYR A 654 2.25 -4.69 14.14
CA TYR A 654 2.95 -5.67 14.98
C TYR A 654 2.30 -5.81 16.35
N ALA A 655 1.59 -4.78 16.82
CA ALA A 655 0.61 -4.91 17.88
C ALA A 655 -0.63 -5.66 17.34
N LEU A 656 -0.76 -6.94 17.66
CA LEU A 656 -1.72 -7.84 17.00
C LEU A 656 -2.61 -8.59 18.00
N LEU A 657 -3.92 -8.42 17.84
CA LEU A 657 -4.93 -9.05 18.68
C LEU A 657 -6.07 -9.63 17.85
N TYR A 658 -6.75 -10.64 18.40
CA TYR A 658 -8.11 -10.94 18.02
C TYR A 658 -9.07 -9.98 18.73
N HIS A 659 -10.15 -9.61 18.05
CA HIS A 659 -11.30 -8.93 18.64
C HIS A 659 -12.57 -9.68 18.23
N TYR A 660 -13.28 -10.25 19.20
CA TYR A 660 -14.36 -11.21 18.99
C TYR A 660 -15.74 -10.57 18.75
N GLU A 661 -15.73 -9.32 18.29
CA GLU A 661 -16.85 -8.39 18.05
C GLU A 661 -18.25 -9.02 17.96
N SER A 662 -19.23 -8.34 18.56
CA SER A 662 -20.67 -8.69 18.60
C SER A 662 -21.07 -9.74 19.61
N LYS A 663 -20.13 -10.37 20.34
CA LYS A 663 -20.47 -11.18 21.51
C LYS A 663 -21.17 -10.35 22.59
N SER A 664 -20.66 -9.15 22.88
CA SER A 664 -21.18 -8.27 23.95
C SER A 664 -22.26 -7.28 23.50
N ARG A 665 -22.29 -6.87 22.22
CA ARG A 665 -23.10 -5.72 21.74
C ARG A 665 -24.32 -6.05 20.87
N GLY A 666 -24.29 -7.14 20.09
CA GLY A 666 -25.29 -7.43 19.04
C GLY A 666 -25.27 -6.45 17.85
N LEU A 667 -26.17 -6.65 16.87
CA LEU A 667 -26.22 -5.87 15.61
C LEU A 667 -26.86 -4.47 15.80
N GLU A 668 -26.58 -3.54 14.88
CA GLU A 668 -27.23 -2.21 14.77
C GLU A 668 -28.58 -2.31 14.02
N ASP A 669 -29.58 -2.94 14.64
CA ASP A 669 -30.82 -3.32 13.95
C ASP A 669 -32.11 -2.74 14.55
N THR A 670 -32.04 -2.01 15.66
CA THR A 670 -33.22 -1.35 16.25
C THR A 670 -33.39 0.09 15.78
N PRO A 671 -34.64 0.61 15.67
CA PRO A 671 -34.89 2.00 15.28
C PRO A 671 -34.16 3.02 16.16
N GLU A 672 -34.02 2.75 17.45
CA GLU A 672 -33.32 3.63 18.40
C GLU A 672 -31.81 3.67 18.12
N LYS A 673 -31.19 2.53 17.79
CA LYS A 673 -29.76 2.44 17.44
C LYS A 673 -29.49 3.19 16.14
N VAL A 674 -30.32 3.01 15.11
CA VAL A 674 -30.21 3.75 13.84
C VAL A 674 -30.39 5.25 14.07
N ALA A 675 -31.39 5.66 14.85
CA ALA A 675 -31.61 7.07 15.16
C ALA A 675 -30.43 7.68 15.94
N ARG A 676 -29.81 6.94 16.85
CA ARG A 676 -28.57 7.38 17.53
C ARG A 676 -27.43 7.51 16.53
N PHE A 677 -27.18 6.49 15.71
CA PHE A 677 -26.12 6.49 14.72
C PHE A 677 -26.22 7.71 13.79
N ASN A 678 -27.41 8.02 13.28
CA ASN A 678 -27.63 9.20 12.44
C ASN A 678 -27.39 10.53 13.18
N ARG A 679 -27.69 10.60 14.49
CA ARG A 679 -27.32 11.79 15.31
C ARG A 679 -25.81 11.91 15.47
N GLU A 680 -25.11 10.81 15.72
CA GLU A 680 -23.65 10.80 15.88
C GLU A 680 -22.93 11.13 14.56
N ILE A 681 -23.44 10.67 13.42
CA ILE A 681 -23.03 11.11 12.07
C ILE A 681 -23.10 12.63 11.96
N LYS A 682 -24.25 13.22 12.34
CA LYS A 682 -24.44 14.66 12.26
C LYS A 682 -23.46 15.41 13.16
N ILE A 683 -23.30 14.99 14.41
CA ILE A 683 -22.37 15.60 15.37
C ILE A 683 -20.93 15.56 14.82
N PHE A 684 -20.49 14.41 14.32
CA PHE A 684 -19.14 14.26 13.76
C PHE A 684 -18.95 15.17 12.54
N SER A 685 -19.94 15.20 11.64
CA SER A 685 -19.90 16.04 10.42
C SER A 685 -19.85 17.53 10.73
N GLU A 686 -20.57 17.98 11.76
CA GLU A 686 -20.56 19.38 12.22
C GLU A 686 -19.25 19.75 12.92
N LYS A 687 -18.61 18.81 13.62
CA LYS A 687 -17.31 19.03 14.28
C LYS A 687 -16.13 19.04 13.31
N TRP A 688 -16.15 18.15 12.31
CA TRP A 688 -15.00 17.91 11.42
C TRP A 688 -15.34 18.09 9.93
N PRO A 689 -15.91 19.24 9.51
CA PRO A 689 -16.36 19.43 8.13
C PRO A 689 -15.20 19.49 7.13
N ASP A 690 -14.03 19.99 7.55
CA ASP A 690 -12.92 20.25 6.64
C ASP A 690 -12.28 18.97 6.11
N ILE A 691 -12.06 17.95 6.96
CA ILE A 691 -11.50 16.66 6.51
C ILE A 691 -12.51 15.90 5.63
N LEU A 692 -13.81 15.98 5.93
CA LEU A 692 -14.83 15.38 5.09
C LEU A 692 -14.90 16.06 3.72
N LYS A 693 -14.71 17.38 3.67
CA LYS A 693 -14.75 18.16 2.43
C LYS A 693 -13.48 17.99 1.59
N ASN A 694 -12.31 18.07 2.21
CA ASN A 694 -11.02 18.10 1.53
C ASN A 694 -10.47 16.70 1.24
N GLY A 695 -11.00 15.68 1.94
CA GLY A 695 -10.48 14.32 1.89
C GLY A 695 -9.50 14.02 3.01
N ASP A 696 -9.34 12.73 3.31
CA ASP A 696 -8.39 12.25 4.30
C ASP A 696 -6.96 12.27 3.72
N PRO A 697 -5.98 12.96 4.35
CA PRO A 697 -4.61 13.05 3.82
C PRO A 697 -3.90 11.70 3.74
N TYR A 698 -4.29 10.71 4.53
CA TYR A 698 -3.68 9.37 4.51
C TYR A 698 -4.33 8.44 3.46
N TYR A 699 -5.26 8.96 2.66
CA TYR A 699 -5.97 8.23 1.61
C TYR A 699 -5.99 8.99 0.28
N ASN A 700 -5.41 8.39 -0.76
CA ASN A 700 -5.27 9.05 -2.06
C ASN A 700 -6.64 9.29 -2.74
N PRO A 701 -6.91 10.49 -3.29
CA PRO A 701 -8.19 10.85 -3.89
C PRO A 701 -8.54 10.06 -5.16
N ASN A 702 -7.61 9.31 -5.75
CA ASN A 702 -7.84 8.43 -6.89
C ASN A 702 -8.45 7.07 -6.50
N LEU A 703 -8.49 6.76 -5.20
CA LEU A 703 -9.04 5.52 -4.63
C LEU A 703 -10.49 5.70 -4.17
N THR A 704 -11.29 4.64 -4.29
CA THR A 704 -12.73 4.66 -4.01
C THR A 704 -13.03 4.83 -2.52
N LEU A 705 -14.01 5.67 -2.19
CA LEU A 705 -14.52 5.76 -0.81
C LEU A 705 -15.69 4.80 -0.54
N ARG A 706 -16.12 4.04 -1.56
CA ARG A 706 -17.21 3.04 -1.46
C ARG A 706 -16.78 1.73 -0.82
N LYS A 707 -15.49 1.40 -0.89
CA LYS A 707 -14.94 0.12 -0.46
C LYS A 707 -13.61 0.35 0.25
N SER A 708 -13.38 -0.42 1.30
CA SER A 708 -12.15 -0.35 2.11
C SER A 708 -10.96 -1.10 1.51
N ASN A 709 -11.00 -1.44 0.22
CA ASN A 709 -10.01 -2.32 -0.44
C ASN A 709 -9.00 -1.60 -1.33
N PHE A 710 -8.95 -0.26 -1.30
CA PHE A 710 -8.00 0.55 -2.10
C PHE A 710 -8.14 0.32 -3.62
N ALA A 711 -9.35 0.00 -4.09
CA ALA A 711 -9.62 -0.06 -5.52
C ALA A 711 -9.68 1.35 -6.14
N LEU A 712 -9.48 1.43 -7.46
CA LEU A 712 -9.63 2.68 -8.21
C LEU A 712 -11.06 3.23 -8.11
N ARG A 713 -11.20 4.55 -8.13
CA ARG A 713 -12.51 5.20 -8.31
C ARG A 713 -13.14 4.78 -9.64
N ASP A 714 -14.41 4.40 -9.57
CA ASP A 714 -15.26 4.30 -10.76
C ASP A 714 -15.66 5.72 -11.16
N LEU A 715 -14.96 6.32 -12.13
CA LEU A 715 -15.16 7.72 -12.54
C LEU A 715 -16.55 8.02 -13.10
N LYS A 716 -17.37 6.98 -13.37
CA LYS A 716 -18.78 7.16 -13.74
C LYS A 716 -19.69 7.37 -12.52
N LYS A 717 -19.20 7.06 -11.31
CA LYS A 717 -19.95 7.10 -10.05
C LYS A 717 -19.30 7.99 -8.97
N GLU A 718 -17.99 8.20 -9.04
CA GLU A 718 -17.18 8.93 -8.07
C GLU A 718 -16.16 9.79 -8.82
N LYS A 719 -16.21 11.12 -8.71
CA LYS A 719 -15.15 11.96 -9.26
C LYS A 719 -13.95 11.99 -8.32
N ILE A 720 -12.76 12.26 -8.86
CA ILE A 720 -11.53 12.37 -8.08
C ILE A 720 -11.65 13.59 -7.14
N GLY A 721 -11.28 13.39 -5.87
CA GLY A 721 -11.31 14.44 -4.85
C GLY A 721 -12.70 14.85 -4.36
N GLU A 722 -13.79 14.35 -4.96
CA GLU A 722 -15.13 14.60 -4.42
C GLU A 722 -15.38 13.70 -3.19
N PRO A 723 -15.95 14.26 -2.11
CA PRO A 723 -16.34 13.47 -0.95
C PRO A 723 -17.46 12.51 -1.31
N TYR A 724 -17.61 11.45 -0.52
CA TYR A 724 -18.71 10.54 -0.72
C TYR A 724 -20.03 11.20 -0.30
N PRO A 725 -21.08 11.22 -1.16
CA PRO A 725 -22.35 11.85 -0.81
C PRO A 725 -23.05 11.05 0.28
N LEU A 726 -23.29 11.68 1.43
CA LEU A 726 -24.15 11.14 2.47
C LEU A 726 -25.61 11.40 2.12
N GLU A 727 -26.35 10.36 1.78
CA GLU A 727 -27.82 10.41 1.83
C GLU A 727 -28.23 10.17 3.30
N ILE A 728 -28.36 11.27 4.08
CA ILE A 728 -28.79 11.23 5.49
C ILE A 728 -30.31 11.11 5.60
#